data_AF-A0A182NSK9-F1
#
_entry.id   AF-A0A182NSK9-F1
#
_cell.length_a   1.000
_cell.length_b   1.000
_cell.length_c   1.000
_cell.angle_alpha   90.00
_cell.angle_beta   90.00
_cell.angle_gamma   90.00
#
_symmetry.space_group_name_H-M   'P 1'
#
loop_
_entity.id
_entity.type
_entity.pdbx_description
1 polymer ?
#
loop_
_entity_poly.entity_id
_entity_poly.type
_entity_poly.pdbx_seq_one_letter_code
_entity_poly.pdbx_strand_id
1 'polypeptide(L)'
;MNGPPGISLFNDGTSINLNHSVLDRQRLEEEEEDLADQKRRQEQLANELENAFDDLECDDNDTLNSLNYRSNYSDEDADDDIGRGSKRPPAPTGPLPTIHPGNGMRAFEQEHASAPVIAKDHGGAAVRELRLLLESKSRELEHATRELYEQRHKHEQQIGELDKRLLIEQAEKDRAIMTRDQTRELLVQSKTKISELEDANDKLRTKVAALEDRNVALVAEMEQKNMMLQDSLHRYRMLEQNTAQKADRHTDALLKQTEERHNAKVAMMQQQVDNLRSELDERQQECRRLEARYGELQKSREAMLIEQSESVQRLQEQLEDSQRQCSNLLSKGKHQVDFEHERLRLRSRINALEQEHTGMRQTISDLTSRLEKTNAELELMDSVVHGRQEDDDDDGESGERGQAATGQQQDATAGGYTFAQRNLIGSTPNNAQLQRDRGAGDCNNRVVRLKNELMVCMTGQKEKRETIRQLEANLQAKDAELEQLKKDESETLVQMNQYKEEAFRLTSKCKILEQELNKLTPAGSTPSNKGTDRSAATAAGGSNRRQSSYDVRQEALEDKIFTLQQAKLEADERVEGLERERDTLADKCKKLTTDASSCASLRLEVEKQKFLLTDAQSECDRLKRLYIEVSGTKEELAHELSTLRAQDSAKQIVALQEQVVSLERALQLAELKASELAKLLDKEKTNHEEVLRQLSGSGVDGASPRHGGTTPGREANAGSCKKCLDGLTQISKLEIENLKLQSTCTSQLREIGELKMQLSEHHATIGELHKRLDLKAERDHLIDELKEKAAQFEQIIRNQISTNTSTTCDSATSPRKVPSRDQSIGTSDDMPPSPPPLDEADIRRQLREQEQRVREEMARAFAAQIKQVEERFRTEFARFEENIDTLKSELYERVAELKVRNQEVEVLKCAIVTEREKVREMLAQKDTDARTLFDKQSELMGKYKTELANGQRKVQFLEGELQEKRELVASERQSMEKLIAQITAERKMYREREQELTDRFTEVEAEYQKSLDLVTEKYQSAKKTALNYKKYAEDKEQHMLKEYDRIKEGYNAALQKVQTRMKDALESKEQSLRDKIAKLEAEYEAKLQLVKRNS
;
A
#
# COMPACT_ATOMS: atom_id res chain seq x y z
N MET A 1 -28.82 -62.11 -15.92
CA MET A 1 -27.74 -61.58 -16.78
C MET A 1 -28.31 -60.33 -17.45
N ASN A 2 -27.79 -59.15 -17.12
CA ASN A 2 -28.63 -57.93 -17.03
C ASN A 2 -28.11 -56.76 -17.89
N GLY A 3 -29.02 -55.84 -18.23
CA GLY A 3 -28.82 -54.62 -19.04
C GLY A 3 -29.47 -54.74 -20.43
N PRO A 4 -29.74 -53.63 -21.17
CA PRO A 4 -29.77 -52.20 -20.78
C PRO A 4 -31.15 -51.87 -20.09
N PRO A 5 -31.73 -50.65 -20.04
CA PRO A 5 -31.30 -49.30 -20.45
C PRO A 5 -31.48 -48.22 -19.33
N GLY A 6 -31.59 -46.94 -19.70
CA GLY A 6 -31.98 -45.82 -18.82
C GLY A 6 -33.20 -45.04 -19.34
N ILE A 7 -33.81 -44.20 -18.49
CA ILE A 7 -35.05 -43.43 -18.76
C ILE A 7 -34.91 -41.99 -18.22
N SER A 8 -35.52 -41.03 -18.92
CA SER A 8 -35.59 -39.60 -18.57
C SER A 8 -36.76 -39.29 -17.61
N LEU A 9 -36.63 -38.23 -16.78
CA LEU A 9 -37.69 -37.75 -15.89
C LEU A 9 -37.75 -36.22 -15.82
N PHE A 10 -38.86 -35.67 -16.33
CA PHE A 10 -39.40 -34.35 -16.02
C PHE A 10 -40.91 -34.57 -15.79
N ASN A 11 -41.46 -33.96 -14.73
CA ASN A 11 -42.83 -34.14 -14.22
C ASN A 11 -43.12 -35.59 -13.70
N ASP A 12 -43.92 -35.81 -12.65
CA ASP A 12 -44.86 -34.95 -11.92
C ASP A 12 -44.57 -34.88 -10.39
N GLY A 13 -45.25 -33.95 -9.71
CA GLY A 13 -44.98 -33.62 -8.30
C GLY A 13 -45.58 -34.59 -7.27
N THR A 14 -44.75 -34.97 -6.29
CA THR A 14 -45.17 -35.48 -4.97
C THR A 14 -44.33 -34.82 -3.88
N SER A 15 -44.92 -34.61 -2.70
CA SER A 15 -44.33 -33.76 -1.65
C SER A 15 -43.08 -34.38 -1.01
N ILE A 16 -41.97 -33.65 -1.03
CA ILE A 16 -40.75 -34.04 -0.30
C ILE A 16 -40.98 -33.84 1.20
N ASN A 17 -41.04 -34.95 1.93
CA ASN A 17 -41.15 -34.94 3.39
C ASN A 17 -39.73 -34.82 3.98
N LEU A 18 -39.40 -33.68 4.60
CA LEU A 18 -38.05 -33.40 5.11
C LEU A 18 -37.80 -34.16 6.43
N ASN A 19 -36.73 -34.97 6.47
CA ASN A 19 -36.35 -35.75 7.65
C ASN A 19 -35.68 -34.85 8.72
N HIS A 20 -36.48 -34.34 9.66
CA HIS A 20 -35.98 -33.58 10.82
C HIS A 20 -34.98 -34.36 11.70
N SER A 21 -35.08 -35.70 11.71
CA SER A 21 -34.29 -36.62 12.56
C SER A 21 -32.76 -36.51 12.48
N VAL A 22 -32.19 -35.84 11.47
CA VAL A 22 -30.74 -35.66 11.37
C VAL A 22 -30.28 -34.40 12.12
N LEU A 23 -31.00 -33.29 11.97
CA LEU A 23 -30.68 -32.02 12.64
C LEU A 23 -30.87 -32.10 14.16
N ASP A 24 -31.91 -32.80 14.62
CA ASP A 24 -32.16 -32.96 16.05
C ASP A 24 -31.13 -33.87 16.72
N ARG A 25 -30.55 -34.84 15.99
CA ARG A 25 -29.44 -35.65 16.50
C ARG A 25 -28.13 -34.86 16.55
N GLN A 26 -27.85 -34.06 15.51
CA GLN A 26 -26.66 -33.22 15.45
C GLN A 26 -26.67 -32.14 16.55
N ARG A 27 -27.84 -31.56 16.87
CA ARG A 27 -27.99 -30.62 18.01
C ARG A 27 -27.76 -31.30 19.37
N LEU A 28 -28.18 -32.55 19.54
CA LEU A 28 -27.91 -33.33 20.75
C LEU A 28 -26.43 -33.70 20.88
N GLU A 29 -25.76 -34.00 19.76
CA GLU A 29 -24.30 -34.21 19.70
C GLU A 29 -23.53 -32.92 20.10
N GLU A 30 -23.99 -31.75 19.65
CA GLU A 30 -23.45 -30.43 20.06
C GLU A 30 -23.72 -30.11 21.55
N GLU A 31 -24.94 -30.34 22.06
CA GLU A 31 -25.29 -30.11 23.48
C GLU A 31 -24.52 -31.06 24.44
N GLU A 32 -24.19 -32.28 24.01
CA GLU A 32 -23.36 -33.21 24.81
C GLU A 32 -21.87 -32.78 24.84
N GLU A 33 -21.33 -32.22 23.75
CA GLU A 33 -19.96 -31.69 23.71
C GLU A 33 -19.80 -30.41 24.57
N ASP A 34 -20.76 -29.48 24.52
CA ASP A 34 -20.79 -28.28 25.37
C ASP A 34 -20.83 -28.64 26.88
N LEU A 35 -21.64 -29.65 27.25
CA LEU A 35 -21.68 -30.16 28.63
C LEU A 35 -20.37 -30.85 29.03
N ALA A 36 -19.73 -31.58 28.13
CA ALA A 36 -18.44 -32.22 28.38
C ALA A 36 -17.32 -31.17 28.58
N ASP A 37 -17.28 -30.10 27.79
CA ASP A 37 -16.25 -29.06 27.94
C ASP A 37 -16.50 -28.16 29.16
N GLN A 38 -17.76 -27.87 29.48
CA GLN A 38 -18.11 -27.19 30.73
C GLN A 38 -17.71 -28.02 31.96
N LYS A 39 -17.84 -29.36 31.90
CA LYS A 39 -17.33 -30.26 32.94
C LYS A 39 -15.79 -30.27 32.99
N ARG A 40 -15.09 -30.31 31.85
CA ARG A 40 -13.62 -30.19 31.80
C ARG A 40 -13.13 -28.90 32.46
N ARG A 41 -13.80 -27.77 32.22
CA ARG A 41 -13.48 -26.49 32.91
C ARG A 41 -13.73 -26.53 34.41
N GLN A 42 -14.78 -27.21 34.88
CA GLN A 42 -15.03 -27.36 36.33
C GLN A 42 -13.99 -28.27 36.99
N GLU A 43 -13.55 -29.34 36.33
CA GLU A 43 -12.47 -30.21 36.82
C GLU A 43 -11.10 -29.49 36.80
N GLN A 44 -10.84 -28.66 35.79
CA GLN A 44 -9.65 -27.79 35.76
C GLN A 44 -9.66 -26.76 36.90
N LEU A 45 -10.77 -26.03 37.09
CA LEU A 45 -10.91 -25.06 38.18
C LEU A 45 -10.85 -25.72 39.57
N ALA A 46 -11.35 -26.95 39.71
CA ALA A 46 -11.21 -27.71 40.95
C ALA A 46 -9.75 -28.05 41.24
N ASN A 47 -9.01 -28.56 40.24
CA ASN A 47 -7.57 -28.85 40.38
C ASN A 47 -6.76 -27.57 40.64
N GLU A 48 -7.06 -26.46 39.95
CA GLU A 48 -6.40 -25.17 40.20
C GLU A 48 -6.65 -24.68 41.63
N LEU A 49 -7.88 -24.80 42.15
CA LEU A 49 -8.20 -24.44 43.54
C LEU A 49 -7.64 -25.40 44.60
N GLU A 50 -7.44 -26.68 44.27
CA GLU A 50 -6.85 -27.67 45.17
C GLU A 50 -5.33 -27.45 45.33
N ASN A 51 -4.62 -27.05 44.26
CA ASN A 51 -3.17 -26.79 44.31
C ASN A 51 -2.79 -25.35 44.73
N ALA A 52 -3.69 -24.36 44.61
CA ALA A 52 -3.40 -22.93 44.81
C ALA A 52 -2.98 -22.49 46.23
N PHE A 53 -2.85 -23.42 47.19
CA PHE A 53 -2.45 -23.14 48.57
C PHE A 53 -1.24 -23.97 49.04
N ASP A 54 -0.73 -24.91 48.25
CA ASP A 54 0.46 -25.71 48.59
C ASP A 54 1.77 -24.88 48.48
N ASP A 55 1.76 -23.80 47.70
CA ASP A 55 2.90 -22.89 47.47
C ASP A 55 3.29 -22.01 48.68
N LEU A 56 2.68 -22.19 49.86
CA LEU A 56 2.81 -21.30 51.02
C LEU A 56 3.61 -21.87 52.22
N GLU A 57 4.20 -23.06 52.11
CA GLU A 57 5.13 -23.57 53.14
C GLU A 57 6.60 -23.14 52.87
N CYS A 58 6.95 -21.97 53.41
CA CYS A 58 8.27 -21.54 53.92
C CYS A 58 9.56 -21.81 53.12
N ASP A 59 10.29 -20.74 52.79
CA ASP A 59 11.77 -20.74 52.92
C ASP A 59 12.29 -19.37 53.38
N ASP A 60 12.03 -19.05 54.66
CA ASP A 60 12.48 -17.82 55.33
C ASP A 60 13.97 -17.94 55.77
N ASN A 61 14.92 -17.70 54.84
CA ASN A 61 16.31 -17.40 55.17
C ASN A 61 17.06 -16.77 53.98
N ASP A 62 17.35 -15.45 54.01
CA ASP A 62 18.74 -14.97 54.19
C ASP A 62 18.89 -13.44 54.43
N THR A 63 19.82 -13.11 55.34
CA THR A 63 20.69 -11.90 55.49
C THR A 63 20.40 -10.54 54.78
N LEU A 64 20.61 -9.31 55.32
CA LEU A 64 21.13 -8.68 56.58
C LEU A 64 20.42 -7.29 56.70
N ASN A 65 19.96 -6.75 57.85
CA ASN A 65 20.57 -6.40 59.14
C ASN A 65 21.68 -5.32 59.12
N SER A 66 21.37 -4.10 59.58
CA SER A 66 22.36 -3.17 60.15
C SER A 66 21.76 -2.12 61.13
N LEU A 67 21.87 -2.40 62.45
CA LEU A 67 22.35 -1.52 63.55
C LEU A 67 21.88 -0.04 63.67
N ASN A 68 21.57 0.54 64.85
CA ASN A 68 21.33 0.05 66.23
C ASN A 68 20.83 1.21 67.14
N TYR A 69 20.46 0.92 68.41
CA TYR A 69 20.09 1.83 69.53
C TYR A 69 18.76 2.60 69.36
N ARG A 70 17.90 2.79 70.38
CA ARG A 70 17.89 2.51 71.85
C ARG A 70 16.38 2.49 72.26
N SER A 71 15.81 1.76 73.22
CA SER A 71 16.26 1.36 74.57
C SER A 71 15.40 0.19 75.12
N ASN A 72 15.92 -0.59 76.07
CA ASN A 72 15.21 -1.69 76.74
C ASN A 72 14.10 -1.21 77.69
N TYR A 73 13.11 -2.07 77.94
CA TYR A 73 12.86 -2.67 79.28
C TYR A 73 12.02 -3.96 79.15
N SER A 74 12.54 -5.06 79.73
CA SER A 74 11.90 -6.09 80.60
C SER A 74 10.46 -6.57 80.37
N ASP A 75 10.09 -7.83 80.61
CA ASP A 75 10.83 -9.08 80.95
C ASP A 75 9.83 -10.26 80.87
N GLU A 76 10.32 -11.52 80.78
CA GLU A 76 9.65 -12.79 81.24
C GLU A 76 8.26 -13.17 80.62
N ASP A 77 7.81 -14.42 80.51
CA ASP A 77 8.40 -15.78 80.59
C ASP A 77 7.38 -16.80 80.01
N ALA A 78 7.81 -18.03 79.68
CA ALA A 78 7.03 -19.30 79.69
C ALA A 78 5.75 -19.45 78.81
N ASP A 79 5.23 -20.64 78.46
CA ASP A 79 5.75 -22.02 78.34
C ASP A 79 4.77 -22.82 77.43
N ASP A 80 5.07 -24.10 77.18
CA ASP A 80 4.25 -25.25 76.67
C ASP A 80 2.69 -25.08 76.62
N ASP A 81 1.91 -25.73 75.71
CA ASP A 81 1.79 -27.20 75.60
C ASP A 81 0.85 -27.69 74.44
N ILE A 82 0.86 -29.00 74.19
CA ILE A 82 -0.01 -29.90 73.39
C ILE A 82 -1.31 -29.32 72.75
N GLY A 83 -1.31 -29.19 71.41
CA GLY A 83 -1.61 -30.29 70.48
C GLY A 83 -3.05 -30.86 70.30
N ARG A 84 -3.43 -31.03 69.02
CA ARG A 84 -4.55 -31.84 68.42
C ARG A 84 -5.99 -31.30 68.49
N GLY A 85 -6.73 -31.44 67.38
CA GLY A 85 -8.12 -31.94 67.47
C GLY A 85 -9.17 -31.54 66.42
N SER A 86 -9.06 -32.03 65.17
CA SER A 86 -10.16 -32.33 64.22
C SER A 86 -11.56 -31.70 64.34
N LYS A 87 -11.95 -31.01 63.24
CA LYS A 87 -13.26 -31.10 62.53
C LYS A 87 -14.57 -30.82 63.30
N ARG A 88 -15.37 -29.87 62.79
CA ARG A 88 -16.85 -29.93 62.92
C ARG A 88 -17.63 -29.33 61.72
N PRO A 89 -18.59 -30.05 61.13
CA PRO A 89 -19.63 -29.53 60.22
C PRO A 89 -20.98 -29.29 60.98
N PRO A 90 -22.13 -29.12 60.30
CA PRO A 90 -22.52 -28.07 59.36
C PRO A 90 -23.67 -27.19 59.93
N ALA A 91 -24.30 -26.34 59.10
CA ALA A 91 -25.35 -25.39 59.51
C ALA A 91 -26.76 -25.98 59.69
N PRO A 92 -27.62 -25.29 60.48
CA PRO A 92 -29.07 -25.20 60.22
C PRO A 92 -29.60 -23.74 60.25
N THR A 93 -30.93 -23.57 60.09
CA THR A 93 -31.56 -22.33 59.54
C THR A 93 -32.52 -21.55 60.48
N GLY A 94 -32.34 -20.23 60.58
CA GLY A 94 -33.38 -19.21 60.90
C GLY A 94 -34.06 -19.23 62.29
N PRO A 95 -35.07 -18.38 62.57
CA PRO A 95 -35.57 -17.21 61.82
C PRO A 95 -35.62 -15.89 62.64
N LEU A 96 -36.19 -14.82 62.06
CA LEU A 96 -36.55 -13.54 62.73
C LEU A 96 -37.68 -13.70 63.78
N PRO A 97 -37.68 -12.85 64.84
CA PRO A 97 -38.91 -12.11 65.16
C PRO A 97 -38.71 -10.66 65.68
N THR A 98 -39.74 -9.83 65.43
CA THR A 98 -39.95 -8.48 66.01
C THR A 98 -40.54 -8.55 67.42
N ILE A 99 -40.20 -7.63 68.36
CA ILE A 99 -41.11 -7.16 69.44
C ILE A 99 -40.56 -5.94 70.25
N HIS A 100 -41.40 -4.91 70.41
CA HIS A 100 -41.45 -3.96 71.56
C HIS A 100 -42.59 -4.44 72.52
N PRO A 101 -42.78 -3.93 73.76
CA PRO A 101 -42.04 -2.93 74.57
C PRO A 101 -41.72 -3.48 76.01
N GLY A 102 -41.50 -2.62 77.03
CA GLY A 102 -41.61 -3.05 78.45
C GLY A 102 -41.15 -2.08 79.54
N ASN A 103 -42.07 -1.51 80.33
CA ASN A 103 -41.82 -0.60 81.45
C ASN A 103 -41.34 -1.29 82.76
N GLY A 104 -40.60 -0.56 83.60
CA GLY A 104 -40.53 -0.78 85.06
C GLY A 104 -39.68 0.31 85.77
N MET A 105 -40.22 1.26 86.56
CA MET A 105 -40.84 1.14 87.92
C MET A 105 -39.79 0.87 89.02
N ARG A 106 -39.71 1.56 90.17
CA ARG A 106 -40.51 2.61 90.87
C ARG A 106 -39.54 3.54 91.66
N ALA A 107 -39.76 4.84 91.89
CA ALA A 107 -40.86 5.56 92.57
C ALA A 107 -40.87 5.47 94.12
N PHE A 108 -40.58 6.62 94.76
CA PHE A 108 -41.05 7.14 96.07
C PHE A 108 -40.93 8.69 95.93
N GLU A 109 -41.85 9.59 96.30
CA GLU A 109 -42.60 9.79 97.56
C GLU A 109 -41.69 10.23 98.74
N GLN A 110 -42.04 11.20 99.61
CA GLN A 110 -43.18 12.15 99.69
C GLN A 110 -42.90 13.23 100.79
N GLU A 111 -43.64 14.34 100.79
CA GLU A 111 -43.89 15.33 101.89
C GLU A 111 -42.81 15.80 102.88
N HIS A 112 -42.62 17.13 102.98
CA HIS A 112 -43.11 18.00 104.07
C HIS A 112 -42.56 19.44 103.83
N ALA A 113 -43.34 20.52 103.73
CA ALA A 113 -44.37 21.12 104.61
C ALA A 113 -43.80 22.14 105.64
N SER A 114 -44.48 23.28 105.75
CA SER A 114 -44.32 24.38 106.73
C SER A 114 -43.20 25.42 106.49
N ALA A 115 -43.58 26.69 106.65
CA ALA A 115 -42.68 27.85 106.80
C ALA A 115 -42.37 28.09 108.30
N PRO A 116 -41.48 29.05 108.65
CA PRO A 116 -41.97 30.43 108.77
C PRO A 116 -40.99 31.53 108.32
N VAL A 117 -41.53 32.75 108.29
CA VAL A 117 -40.80 34.02 108.22
C VAL A 117 -39.78 34.16 109.36
N ILE A 118 -38.56 34.65 109.06
CA ILE A 118 -37.82 35.65 109.86
C ILE A 118 -36.68 36.26 109.03
N ALA A 119 -36.33 37.51 109.34
CA ALA A 119 -35.54 38.41 108.50
C ALA A 119 -34.01 38.23 108.57
N LYS A 120 -33.31 38.95 107.65
CA LYS A 120 -31.93 39.48 107.68
C LYS A 120 -30.93 38.98 106.61
N ASP A 121 -30.98 39.69 105.48
CA ASP A 121 -29.85 40.56 105.09
C ASP A 121 -28.53 39.90 104.59
N HIS A 122 -28.60 38.76 103.89
CA HIS A 122 -27.40 38.10 103.31
C HIS A 122 -27.50 37.73 101.82
N GLY A 123 -28.56 38.17 101.11
CA GLY A 123 -28.81 37.80 99.70
C GLY A 123 -27.70 38.13 98.70
N GLY A 124 -26.80 39.06 99.04
CA GLY A 124 -25.64 39.39 98.22
C GLY A 124 -24.46 38.41 98.31
N ALA A 125 -24.45 37.46 99.25
CA ALA A 125 -23.35 36.49 99.39
C ALA A 125 -23.59 35.25 98.51
N ALA A 126 -24.62 34.46 98.82
CA ALA A 126 -24.97 33.24 98.08
C ALA A 126 -25.19 33.48 96.58
N VAL A 127 -25.74 34.63 96.18
CA VAL A 127 -25.91 34.99 94.76
C VAL A 127 -24.58 35.30 94.06
N ARG A 128 -23.54 35.78 94.79
CA ARG A 128 -22.18 35.93 94.23
C ARG A 128 -21.47 34.58 94.16
N GLU A 129 -21.62 33.73 95.17
CA GLU A 129 -21.06 32.38 95.19
C GLU A 129 -21.64 31.50 94.06
N LEU A 130 -22.96 31.50 93.89
CA LEU A 130 -23.63 30.83 92.77
C LEU A 130 -23.23 31.40 91.40
N ARG A 131 -22.98 32.71 91.28
CA ARG A 131 -22.45 33.30 90.03
C ARG A 131 -21.01 32.87 89.74
N LEU A 132 -20.14 32.86 90.74
CA LEU A 132 -18.75 32.41 90.59
C LEU A 132 -18.68 30.91 90.28
N LEU A 133 -19.55 30.09 90.88
CA LEU A 133 -19.67 28.68 90.55
C LEU A 133 -20.23 28.47 89.13
N LEU A 134 -21.25 29.23 88.74
CA LEU A 134 -21.78 29.21 87.37
C LEU A 134 -20.70 29.61 86.36
N GLU A 135 -19.94 30.67 86.62
CA GLU A 135 -18.89 31.14 85.71
C GLU A 135 -17.67 30.19 85.67
N SER A 136 -17.34 29.51 86.78
CA SER A 136 -16.40 28.38 86.74
C SER A 136 -16.92 27.28 85.82
N LYS A 137 -18.18 26.86 86.00
CA LYS A 137 -18.78 25.80 85.18
C LYS A 137 -18.96 26.19 83.71
N SER A 138 -19.20 27.46 83.40
CA SER A 138 -19.15 28.00 82.03
C SER A 138 -17.74 27.87 81.44
N ARG A 139 -16.70 28.27 82.17
CA ARG A 139 -15.30 28.17 81.69
C ARG A 139 -14.83 26.72 81.55
N GLU A 140 -15.24 25.83 82.46
CA GLU A 140 -15.01 24.39 82.36
C GLU A 140 -15.73 23.79 81.13
N LEU A 141 -16.98 24.20 80.86
CA LEU A 141 -17.73 23.76 79.68
C LEU A 141 -17.13 24.33 78.38
N GLU A 142 -16.67 25.58 78.37
CA GLU A 142 -15.93 26.19 77.26
C GLU A 142 -14.57 25.52 77.01
N HIS A 143 -13.92 24.99 78.06
CA HIS A 143 -12.69 24.21 77.95
C HIS A 143 -12.97 22.86 77.30
N ALA A 144 -13.90 22.09 77.88
CA ALA A 144 -14.30 20.79 77.34
C ALA A 144 -14.85 20.89 75.91
N THR A 145 -15.57 21.97 75.57
CA THR A 145 -16.06 22.22 74.20
C THR A 145 -14.91 22.47 73.23
N ARG A 146 -13.86 23.19 73.65
CA ARG A 146 -12.65 23.39 72.83
C ARG A 146 -11.84 22.11 72.67
N GLU A 147 -11.65 21.33 73.73
CA GLU A 147 -10.96 20.04 73.66
C GLU A 147 -11.71 19.06 72.74
N LEU A 148 -13.04 18.97 72.84
CA LEU A 148 -13.87 18.18 71.93
C LEU A 148 -13.77 18.67 70.47
N TYR A 149 -13.73 19.99 70.24
CA TYR A 149 -13.54 20.55 68.90
C TYR A 149 -12.15 20.23 68.33
N GLU A 150 -11.08 20.37 69.12
CA GLU A 150 -9.73 20.02 68.72
C GLU A 150 -9.56 18.53 68.42
N GLN A 151 -10.13 17.64 69.24
CA GLN A 151 -10.08 16.19 68.97
C GLN A 151 -10.90 15.84 67.73
N ARG A 152 -12.06 16.47 67.53
CA ARG A 152 -12.86 16.30 66.30
C ARG A 152 -12.08 16.74 65.07
N HIS A 153 -11.40 17.89 65.11
CA HIS A 153 -10.56 18.40 64.03
C HIS A 153 -9.35 17.48 63.76
N LYS A 154 -8.71 16.93 64.80
CA LYS A 154 -7.62 15.94 64.66
C LYS A 154 -8.12 14.66 63.99
N HIS A 155 -9.29 14.15 64.35
CA HIS A 155 -9.90 12.99 63.68
C HIS A 155 -10.36 13.30 62.25
N GLU A 156 -10.88 14.49 61.98
CA GLU A 156 -11.27 14.94 60.63
C GLU A 156 -10.05 15.09 59.70
N GLN A 157 -8.91 15.54 60.24
CA GLN A 157 -7.61 15.51 59.55
C GLN A 157 -7.12 14.07 59.31
N GLN A 158 -7.22 13.17 60.31
CA GLN A 158 -6.83 11.76 60.17
C GLN A 158 -7.68 11.03 59.12
N ILE A 159 -8.99 11.26 59.08
CA ILE A 159 -9.89 10.74 58.03
C ILE A 159 -9.45 11.28 56.67
N GLY A 160 -9.25 12.60 56.54
CA GLY A 160 -8.76 13.23 55.31
C GLY A 160 -7.31 12.89 54.92
N GLU A 161 -6.54 12.17 55.75
CA GLU A 161 -5.27 11.53 55.39
C GLU A 161 -5.46 10.07 54.95
N LEU A 162 -6.33 9.32 55.64
CA LEU A 162 -6.67 7.95 55.28
C LEU A 162 -7.39 7.88 53.93
N ASP A 163 -8.33 8.79 53.66
CA ASP A 163 -9.02 8.90 52.36
C ASP A 163 -8.03 9.15 51.21
N LYS A 164 -7.00 9.98 51.43
CA LYS A 164 -5.94 10.24 50.44
C LYS A 164 -5.09 8.99 50.19
N ARG A 165 -4.74 8.23 51.24
CA ARG A 165 -4.03 6.95 51.08
C ARG A 165 -4.89 5.95 50.32
N LEU A 166 -6.15 5.77 50.71
CA LEU A 166 -7.09 4.88 50.03
C LEU A 166 -7.26 5.23 48.55
N LEU A 167 -7.30 6.51 48.20
CA LEU A 167 -7.35 6.97 46.80
C LEU A 167 -6.06 6.66 46.02
N ILE A 168 -4.89 6.76 46.65
CA ILE A 168 -3.60 6.39 46.04
C ILE A 168 -3.53 4.86 45.83
N GLU A 169 -3.83 4.07 46.86
CA GLU A 169 -3.86 2.60 46.82
C GLU A 169 -4.82 2.10 45.73
N GLN A 170 -6.02 2.69 45.62
CA GLN A 170 -6.98 2.35 44.57
C GLN A 170 -6.44 2.73 43.16
N ALA A 171 -5.78 3.88 43.01
CA ALA A 171 -5.13 4.27 41.76
C ALA A 171 -3.87 3.45 41.41
N GLU A 172 -3.25 2.76 42.37
CA GLU A 172 -2.14 1.82 42.15
C GLU A 172 -2.64 0.42 41.82
N LYS A 173 -3.68 -0.05 42.51
CA LYS A 173 -4.45 -1.25 42.15
C LYS A 173 -5.00 -1.17 40.72
N ASP A 174 -5.56 -0.04 40.30
CA ASP A 174 -6.07 0.11 38.93
C ASP A 174 -4.94 0.12 37.89
N ARG A 175 -3.77 0.68 38.21
CA ARG A 175 -2.55 0.57 37.38
C ARG A 175 -2.03 -0.87 37.31
N ALA A 176 -2.08 -1.62 38.41
CA ALA A 176 -1.70 -3.03 38.44
C ALA A 176 -2.67 -3.90 37.61
N ILE A 177 -3.98 -3.63 37.67
CA ILE A 177 -5.00 -4.29 36.84
C ILE A 177 -4.73 -4.02 35.35
N MET A 178 -4.51 -2.76 34.95
CA MET A 178 -4.19 -2.42 33.56
C MET A 178 -2.91 -3.08 33.06
N THR A 179 -1.87 -3.17 33.89
CA THR A 179 -0.59 -3.83 33.56
C THR A 179 -0.76 -5.35 33.44
N ARG A 180 -1.56 -5.97 34.32
CA ARG A 180 -1.93 -7.40 34.25
C ARG A 180 -2.70 -7.69 32.97
N ASP A 181 -3.65 -6.84 32.61
CA ASP A 181 -4.51 -7.10 31.45
C ASP A 181 -3.78 -6.88 30.12
N GLN A 182 -2.85 -5.90 30.06
CA GLN A 182 -1.90 -5.76 28.95
C GLN A 182 -0.96 -6.96 28.81
N THR A 183 -0.38 -7.45 29.91
CA THR A 183 0.50 -8.64 29.84
C THR A 183 -0.26 -9.92 29.52
N ARG A 184 -1.53 -10.04 29.96
CA ARG A 184 -2.44 -11.11 29.53
C ARG A 184 -2.77 -11.03 28.04
N GLU A 185 -3.02 -9.84 27.49
CA GLU A 185 -3.27 -9.66 26.06
C GLU A 185 -2.05 -10.07 25.23
N LEU A 186 -0.85 -9.58 25.59
CA LEU A 186 0.41 -9.97 24.94
C LEU A 186 0.68 -11.47 25.03
N LEU A 187 0.33 -12.12 26.16
CA LEU A 187 0.43 -13.57 26.30
C LEU A 187 -0.56 -14.32 25.39
N VAL A 188 -1.79 -13.80 25.22
CA VAL A 188 -2.77 -14.37 24.28
C VAL A 188 -2.30 -14.20 22.84
N GLN A 189 -1.86 -13.00 22.44
CA GLN A 189 -1.30 -12.73 21.10
C GLN A 189 -0.06 -13.61 20.80
N SER A 190 0.80 -13.85 21.81
CA SER A 190 1.93 -14.76 21.70
C SER A 190 1.48 -16.22 21.53
N LYS A 191 0.50 -16.68 22.33
CA LYS A 191 -0.06 -18.04 22.23
C LYS A 191 -0.77 -18.30 20.89
N THR A 192 -1.57 -17.36 20.39
CA THR A 192 -2.18 -17.50 19.05
C THR A 192 -1.10 -17.53 17.98
N LYS A 193 -0.04 -16.71 18.10
CA LYS A 193 1.04 -16.71 17.11
C LYS A 193 1.90 -17.97 17.15
N ILE A 194 2.11 -18.58 18.31
CA ILE A 194 2.71 -19.91 18.44
C ILE A 194 1.83 -20.95 17.76
N SER A 195 0.52 -20.97 18.07
CA SER A 195 -0.43 -21.91 17.46
C SER A 195 -0.47 -21.77 15.92
N GLU A 196 -0.50 -20.56 15.35
CA GLU A 196 -0.40 -20.33 13.90
C GLU A 196 0.89 -20.92 13.28
N LEU A 197 2.01 -20.85 14.01
CA LEU A 197 3.30 -21.36 13.56
C LEU A 197 3.40 -22.88 13.71
N GLU A 198 2.76 -23.48 14.71
CA GLU A 198 2.61 -24.93 14.86
C GLU A 198 1.74 -25.49 13.73
N ASP A 199 0.59 -24.87 13.47
CA ASP A 199 -0.31 -25.15 12.34
C ASP A 199 0.43 -25.09 10.99
N ALA A 200 1.31 -24.10 10.81
CA ALA A 200 2.13 -23.96 9.61
C ALA A 200 3.23 -25.04 9.53
N ASN A 201 3.84 -25.41 10.66
CA ASN A 201 4.84 -26.49 10.71
C ASN A 201 4.23 -27.85 10.38
N ASP A 202 3.02 -28.17 10.87
CA ASP A 202 2.37 -29.45 10.57
C ASP A 202 1.84 -29.51 9.12
N LYS A 203 1.42 -28.38 8.55
CA LYS A 203 1.15 -28.24 7.10
C LYS A 203 2.43 -28.41 6.25
N LEU A 204 3.59 -28.05 6.77
CA LEU A 204 4.89 -28.33 6.12
C LEU A 204 5.32 -29.79 6.29
N ARG A 205 5.18 -30.38 7.48
CA ARG A 205 5.52 -31.79 7.77
C ARG A 205 4.69 -32.76 6.94
N THR A 206 3.37 -32.56 6.87
CA THR A 206 2.48 -33.36 6.01
C THR A 206 2.84 -33.23 4.53
N LYS A 207 3.25 -32.04 4.07
CA LYS A 207 3.76 -31.84 2.71
C LYS A 207 5.11 -32.53 2.47
N VAL A 208 6.01 -32.56 3.45
CA VAL A 208 7.28 -33.32 3.38
C VAL A 208 7.01 -34.81 3.27
N ALA A 209 6.19 -35.38 4.15
CA ALA A 209 5.81 -36.80 4.10
C ALA A 209 5.19 -37.19 2.73
N ALA A 210 4.28 -36.38 2.20
CA ALA A 210 3.68 -36.61 0.88
C ALA A 210 4.69 -36.52 -0.30
N LEU A 211 5.80 -35.79 -0.13
CA LEU A 211 6.90 -35.76 -1.10
C LEU A 211 7.86 -36.95 -0.92
N GLU A 212 8.06 -37.42 0.31
CA GLU A 212 8.83 -38.63 0.63
C GLU A 212 8.13 -39.88 0.07
N ASP A 213 6.82 -40.04 0.30
CA ASP A 213 5.99 -41.10 -0.31
C ASP A 213 6.07 -41.08 -1.85
N ARG A 214 6.02 -39.88 -2.45
CA ARG A 214 6.13 -39.72 -3.90
C ARG A 214 7.53 -40.09 -4.41
N ASN A 215 8.58 -39.77 -3.68
CA ASN A 215 9.95 -40.19 -4.01
C ASN A 215 10.11 -41.71 -3.90
N VAL A 216 9.56 -42.36 -2.86
CA VAL A 216 9.55 -43.82 -2.72
C VAL A 216 8.82 -44.49 -3.90
N ALA A 217 7.67 -43.95 -4.31
CA ALA A 217 6.95 -44.44 -5.49
C ALA A 217 7.75 -44.30 -6.79
N LEU A 218 8.45 -43.18 -6.99
CA LEU A 218 9.32 -42.96 -8.16
C LEU A 218 10.54 -43.88 -8.17
N VAL A 219 11.15 -44.15 -7.01
CA VAL A 219 12.25 -45.13 -6.88
C VAL A 219 11.76 -46.54 -7.26
N ALA A 220 10.60 -46.97 -6.74
CA ALA A 220 10.02 -48.26 -7.07
C ALA A 220 9.68 -48.40 -8.57
N GLU A 221 9.18 -47.35 -9.23
CA GLU A 221 8.99 -47.36 -10.68
C GLU A 221 10.34 -47.46 -11.43
N MET A 222 11.36 -46.71 -11.01
CA MET A 222 12.71 -46.78 -11.62
C MET A 222 13.35 -48.17 -11.49
N GLU A 223 13.21 -48.83 -10.34
CA GLU A 223 13.65 -50.22 -10.15
C GLU A 223 12.89 -51.18 -11.09
N GLN A 224 11.58 -50.99 -11.25
CA GLN A 224 10.77 -51.77 -12.20
C GLN A 224 11.26 -51.59 -13.65
N LYS A 225 11.50 -50.35 -14.12
CA LYS A 225 12.03 -50.11 -15.48
C LYS A 225 13.42 -50.74 -15.66
N ASN A 226 14.29 -50.62 -14.65
CA ASN A 226 15.65 -51.18 -14.70
C ASN A 226 15.62 -52.71 -14.80
N MET A 227 14.72 -53.38 -14.07
CA MET A 227 14.52 -54.82 -14.18
C MET A 227 13.98 -55.24 -15.57
N MET A 228 13.04 -54.48 -16.16
CA MET A 228 12.59 -54.70 -17.53
C MET A 228 13.71 -54.51 -18.57
N LEU A 229 14.60 -53.54 -18.35
CA LEU A 229 15.78 -53.32 -19.18
C LEU A 229 16.77 -54.50 -19.10
N GLN A 230 17.01 -55.07 -17.91
CA GLN A 230 17.89 -56.22 -17.77
C GLN A 230 17.35 -57.50 -18.43
N ASP A 231 16.04 -57.77 -18.33
CA ASP A 231 15.40 -58.88 -19.07
C ASP A 231 15.52 -58.66 -20.59
N SER A 232 15.30 -57.43 -21.08
CA SER A 232 15.49 -57.08 -22.49
C SER A 232 16.94 -57.32 -22.96
N LEU A 233 17.92 -56.93 -22.16
CA LEU A 233 19.35 -57.17 -22.44
C LEU A 233 19.73 -58.66 -22.34
N HIS A 234 19.08 -59.45 -21.50
CA HIS A 234 19.28 -60.90 -21.43
C HIS A 234 18.77 -61.59 -22.71
N ARG A 235 17.57 -61.22 -23.18
CA ARG A 235 17.00 -61.70 -24.44
C ARG A 235 17.87 -61.34 -25.65
N TYR A 236 18.48 -60.16 -25.65
CA TYR A 236 19.41 -59.74 -26.71
C TYR A 236 20.64 -60.66 -26.82
N ARG A 237 21.31 -60.96 -25.69
CA ARG A 237 22.49 -61.86 -25.67
C ARG A 237 22.16 -63.28 -26.16
N MET A 238 20.96 -63.77 -25.88
CA MET A 238 20.47 -65.07 -26.36
C MET A 238 20.28 -65.08 -27.89
N LEU A 239 19.90 -63.95 -28.50
CA LEU A 239 19.81 -63.81 -29.95
C LEU A 239 21.19 -63.71 -30.61
N GLU A 240 22.13 -62.96 -30.03
CA GLU A 240 23.50 -62.82 -30.55
C GLU A 240 24.20 -64.17 -30.72
N GLN A 241 24.11 -65.07 -29.72
CA GLN A 241 24.74 -66.40 -29.79
C GLN A 241 24.26 -67.26 -30.98
N ASN A 242 23.03 -67.06 -31.44
CA ASN A 242 22.46 -67.85 -32.54
C ASN A 242 23.05 -67.44 -33.91
N THR A 243 23.43 -66.17 -34.08
CA THR A 243 24.02 -65.62 -35.32
C THR A 243 25.41 -66.19 -35.66
N ALA A 244 25.99 -67.01 -34.78
CA ALA A 244 27.33 -67.58 -34.91
C ALA A 244 27.51 -68.59 -36.06
N GLN A 245 26.45 -69.04 -36.73
CA GLN A 245 26.56 -69.93 -37.90
C GLN A 245 26.32 -69.23 -39.26
N LYS A 246 27.31 -69.39 -40.16
CA LYS A 246 27.21 -69.45 -41.65
C LYS A 246 26.76 -68.20 -42.44
N ALA A 247 27.71 -67.70 -43.23
CA ALA A 247 27.57 -67.19 -44.61
C ALA A 247 26.78 -65.90 -44.94
N ASP A 248 25.57 -65.65 -44.42
CA ASP A 248 24.72 -64.51 -44.89
C ASP A 248 25.31 -63.12 -44.61
N ARG A 249 26.32 -63.09 -43.74
CA ARG A 249 27.02 -61.93 -43.15
C ARG A 249 27.58 -60.89 -44.11
N HIS A 250 27.70 -61.16 -45.41
CA HIS A 250 28.19 -60.15 -46.37
C HIS A 250 27.06 -59.31 -46.97
N THR A 251 25.92 -59.92 -47.30
CA THR A 251 24.72 -59.20 -47.75
C THR A 251 24.03 -58.53 -46.56
N ASP A 252 23.95 -59.22 -45.43
CA ASP A 252 23.37 -58.68 -44.20
C ASP A 252 24.17 -57.50 -43.65
N ALA A 253 25.50 -57.49 -43.75
CA ALA A 253 26.28 -56.33 -43.31
C ALA A 253 25.95 -55.03 -44.08
N LEU A 254 25.57 -55.15 -45.35
CA LEU A 254 25.20 -53.99 -46.17
C LEU A 254 23.77 -53.54 -45.89
N LEU A 255 22.83 -54.49 -45.81
CA LEU A 255 21.45 -54.23 -45.39
C LEU A 255 21.39 -53.63 -43.99
N LYS A 256 22.07 -54.25 -43.01
CA LYS A 256 22.16 -53.78 -41.63
C LYS A 256 22.79 -52.39 -41.54
N GLN A 257 23.80 -52.04 -42.35
CA GLN A 257 24.32 -50.67 -42.37
C GLN A 257 23.28 -49.65 -42.91
N THR A 258 22.44 -50.05 -43.87
CA THR A 258 21.33 -49.20 -44.34
C THR A 258 20.17 -49.12 -43.34
N GLU A 259 19.85 -50.22 -42.65
CA GLU A 259 18.85 -50.27 -41.59
C GLU A 259 19.31 -49.51 -40.35
N GLU A 260 20.57 -49.61 -39.92
CA GLU A 260 21.15 -48.82 -38.82
C GLU A 260 21.11 -47.32 -39.15
N ARG A 261 21.41 -46.92 -40.40
CA ARG A 261 21.23 -45.53 -40.85
C ARG A 261 19.76 -45.09 -40.92
N HIS A 262 18.85 -45.98 -41.28
CA HIS A 262 17.42 -45.69 -41.30
C HIS A 262 16.88 -45.56 -39.87
N ASN A 263 17.16 -46.53 -39.00
CA ASN A 263 16.80 -46.56 -37.60
C ASN A 263 17.42 -45.40 -36.81
N ALA A 264 18.65 -44.97 -37.12
CA ALA A 264 19.22 -43.75 -36.56
C ALA A 264 18.43 -42.49 -36.97
N LYS A 265 18.02 -42.37 -38.24
CA LYS A 265 17.15 -41.28 -38.70
C LYS A 265 15.75 -41.34 -38.07
N VAL A 266 15.16 -42.53 -37.98
CA VAL A 266 13.87 -42.76 -37.31
C VAL A 266 13.97 -42.43 -35.83
N ALA A 267 15.05 -42.79 -35.14
CA ALA A 267 15.30 -42.44 -33.75
C ALA A 267 15.49 -40.93 -33.56
N MET A 268 16.21 -40.24 -34.44
CA MET A 268 16.33 -38.77 -34.41
C MET A 268 14.99 -38.08 -34.68
N MET A 269 14.21 -38.56 -35.66
CA MET A 269 12.87 -38.03 -35.93
C MET A 269 11.88 -38.33 -34.80
N GLN A 270 11.99 -39.50 -34.16
CA GLN A 270 11.18 -39.88 -33.00
C GLN A 270 11.55 -39.02 -31.79
N GLN A 271 12.85 -38.77 -31.54
CA GLN A 271 13.31 -37.84 -30.51
C GLN A 271 12.85 -36.40 -30.80
N GLN A 272 12.84 -35.95 -32.05
CA GLN A 272 12.26 -34.65 -32.42
C GLN A 272 10.74 -34.61 -32.17
N VAL A 273 10.01 -35.68 -32.49
CA VAL A 273 8.58 -35.82 -32.21
C VAL A 273 8.30 -35.83 -30.70
N ASP A 274 9.12 -36.52 -29.91
CA ASP A 274 8.94 -36.63 -28.46
C ASP A 274 9.38 -35.36 -27.71
N ASN A 275 10.40 -34.64 -28.19
CA ASN A 275 10.71 -33.29 -27.73
C ASN A 275 9.54 -32.33 -28.02
N LEU A 276 9.01 -32.34 -29.25
CA LEU A 276 7.85 -31.52 -29.64
C LEU A 276 6.56 -31.91 -28.88
N ARG A 277 6.43 -33.17 -28.43
CA ARG A 277 5.38 -33.61 -27.51
C ARG A 277 5.59 -33.04 -26.10
N SER A 278 6.81 -33.07 -25.56
CA SER A 278 7.13 -32.43 -24.27
C SER A 278 6.81 -30.94 -24.31
N GLU A 279 7.31 -30.21 -25.32
CA GLU A 279 7.02 -28.79 -25.51
C GLU A 279 5.50 -28.53 -25.64
N LEU A 280 4.76 -29.40 -26.33
CA LEU A 280 3.30 -29.28 -26.46
C LEU A 280 2.57 -29.56 -25.14
N ASP A 281 2.99 -30.56 -24.36
CA ASP A 281 2.38 -30.90 -23.08
C ASP A 281 2.75 -29.88 -21.98
N GLU A 282 3.95 -29.32 -22.00
CA GLU A 282 4.37 -28.18 -21.18
C GLU A 282 3.51 -26.95 -21.48
N ARG A 283 3.31 -26.62 -22.77
CA ARG A 283 2.44 -25.50 -23.17
C ARG A 283 0.97 -25.76 -22.86
N GLN A 284 0.49 -27.01 -22.94
CA GLN A 284 -0.85 -27.37 -22.47
C GLN A 284 -0.97 -27.21 -20.95
N GLN A 285 0.03 -27.60 -20.16
CA GLN A 285 0.04 -27.39 -18.71
C GLN A 285 0.09 -25.89 -18.36
N GLU A 286 0.86 -25.09 -19.08
CA GLU A 286 0.86 -23.64 -18.91
C GLU A 286 -0.49 -23.01 -19.27
N CYS A 287 -1.13 -23.41 -20.38
CA CYS A 287 -2.49 -22.98 -20.70
C CYS A 287 -3.48 -23.33 -19.59
N ARG A 288 -3.50 -24.59 -19.11
CA ARG A 288 -4.38 -25.02 -18.00
C ARG A 288 -4.12 -24.23 -16.71
N ARG A 289 -2.86 -23.88 -16.43
CA ARG A 289 -2.47 -23.05 -15.27
C ARG A 289 -2.93 -21.60 -15.42
N LEU A 290 -2.88 -21.03 -16.62
CA LEU A 290 -3.38 -19.70 -16.93
C LEU A 290 -4.92 -19.65 -16.92
N GLU A 291 -5.59 -20.69 -17.42
CA GLU A 291 -7.05 -20.87 -17.33
C GLU A 291 -7.53 -20.96 -15.89
N ALA A 292 -6.85 -21.76 -15.04
CA ALA A 292 -7.14 -21.85 -13.61
C ALA A 292 -6.99 -20.49 -12.92
N ARG A 293 -5.86 -19.80 -13.12
CA ARG A 293 -5.60 -18.47 -12.56
C ARG A 293 -6.58 -17.41 -13.07
N TYR A 294 -7.02 -17.50 -14.32
CA TYR A 294 -8.07 -16.62 -14.86
C TYR A 294 -9.42 -16.89 -14.18
N GLY A 295 -9.78 -18.17 -13.97
CA GLY A 295 -10.99 -18.55 -13.22
C GLY A 295 -10.97 -18.11 -11.76
N GLU A 296 -9.82 -18.17 -11.08
CA GLU A 296 -9.62 -17.60 -9.73
C GLU A 296 -9.80 -16.08 -9.73
N LEU A 297 -9.17 -15.37 -10.67
CA LEU A 297 -9.28 -13.91 -10.79
C LEU A 297 -10.71 -13.46 -11.14
N GLN A 298 -11.42 -14.24 -11.96
CA GLN A 298 -12.83 -14.00 -12.26
C GLN A 298 -13.70 -14.18 -11.00
N LYS A 299 -13.54 -15.27 -10.24
CA LYS A 299 -14.26 -15.48 -8.97
C LYS A 299 -13.97 -14.38 -7.95
N SER A 300 -12.72 -13.93 -7.85
CA SER A 300 -12.33 -12.81 -6.98
C SER A 300 -13.00 -11.49 -7.40
N ARG A 301 -13.11 -11.23 -8.70
CA ARG A 301 -13.86 -10.08 -9.23
C ARG A 301 -15.37 -10.19 -8.97
N GLU A 302 -15.94 -11.39 -9.11
CA GLU A 302 -17.36 -11.64 -8.84
C GLU A 302 -17.68 -11.45 -7.34
N ALA A 303 -16.83 -11.94 -6.44
CA ALA A 303 -16.93 -11.70 -5.00
C ALA A 303 -16.85 -10.20 -4.65
N MET A 304 -15.85 -9.48 -5.20
CA MET A 304 -15.73 -8.03 -5.02
C MET A 304 -16.96 -7.25 -5.50
N LEU A 305 -17.60 -7.69 -6.58
CA LEU A 305 -18.84 -7.06 -7.07
C LEU A 305 -20.04 -7.34 -6.15
N ILE A 306 -20.07 -8.49 -5.47
CA ILE A 306 -21.06 -8.79 -4.42
C ILE A 306 -20.82 -7.89 -3.20
N GLU A 307 -19.59 -7.82 -2.68
CA GLU A 307 -19.21 -6.95 -1.55
C GLU A 307 -19.52 -5.46 -1.83
N GLN A 308 -19.29 -5.00 -3.08
CA GLN A 308 -19.66 -3.67 -3.52
C GLN A 308 -21.19 -3.48 -3.59
N SER A 309 -21.94 -4.47 -4.09
CA SER A 309 -23.41 -4.44 -4.10
C SER A 309 -23.99 -4.39 -2.68
N GLU A 310 -23.48 -5.21 -1.76
CA GLU A 310 -23.88 -5.20 -0.34
C GLU A 310 -23.53 -3.87 0.34
N SER A 311 -22.39 -3.27 -0.03
CA SER A 311 -21.99 -1.96 0.47
C SER A 311 -22.89 -0.84 -0.04
N VAL A 312 -23.30 -0.90 -1.31
CA VAL A 312 -24.30 0.02 -1.88
C VAL A 312 -25.67 -0.19 -1.22
N GLN A 313 -26.10 -1.43 -0.97
CA GLN A 313 -27.35 -1.74 -0.26
C GLN A 313 -27.33 -1.18 1.17
N ARG A 314 -26.28 -1.44 1.95
CA ARG A 314 -26.13 -0.87 3.31
C ARG A 314 -26.14 0.67 3.32
N LEU A 315 -25.50 1.31 2.33
CA LEU A 315 -25.55 2.77 2.19
C LEU A 315 -26.93 3.28 1.76
N GLN A 316 -27.66 2.52 0.95
CA GLN A 316 -29.04 2.84 0.57
C GLN A 316 -30.02 2.68 1.74
N GLU A 317 -29.88 1.63 2.55
CA GLU A 317 -30.65 1.43 3.78
C GLU A 317 -30.40 2.58 4.78
N GLN A 318 -29.14 2.94 5.02
CA GLN A 318 -28.77 4.10 5.85
C GLN A 318 -29.33 5.42 5.30
N LEU A 319 -29.33 5.59 3.98
CA LEU A 319 -29.93 6.75 3.33
C LEU A 319 -31.45 6.77 3.52
N GLU A 320 -32.14 5.65 3.30
CA GLU A 320 -33.58 5.54 3.55
C GLU A 320 -33.94 5.80 5.00
N ASP A 321 -33.19 5.26 5.97
CA ASP A 321 -33.43 5.52 7.39
C ASP A 321 -33.15 6.98 7.76
N SER A 322 -32.11 7.61 7.20
CA SER A 322 -31.88 9.06 7.40
C SER A 322 -33.02 9.92 6.83
N GLN A 323 -33.57 9.54 5.67
CA GLN A 323 -34.72 10.20 5.06
C GLN A 323 -36.01 9.96 5.86
N ARG A 324 -36.22 8.75 6.40
CA ARG A 324 -37.32 8.42 7.32
C ARG A 324 -37.21 9.22 8.62
N GLN A 325 -36.01 9.38 9.19
CA GLN A 325 -35.76 10.23 10.36
C GLN A 325 -36.06 11.70 10.06
N CYS A 326 -35.58 12.25 8.94
CA CYS A 326 -35.91 13.62 8.53
C CYS A 326 -37.42 13.82 8.32
N SER A 327 -38.08 12.87 7.65
CA SER A 327 -39.54 12.87 7.46
C SER A 327 -40.30 12.81 8.79
N ASN A 328 -39.82 12.01 9.75
CA ASN A 328 -40.38 11.91 11.10
C ASN A 328 -40.16 13.16 11.96
N LEU A 329 -39.05 13.89 11.77
CA LEU A 329 -38.83 15.19 12.40
C LEU A 329 -39.76 16.27 11.79
N LEU A 330 -39.91 16.28 10.46
CA LEU A 330 -40.83 17.18 9.77
C LEU A 330 -42.31 16.88 10.08
N SER A 331 -42.68 15.61 10.30
CA SER A 331 -44.05 15.23 10.68
C SER A 331 -44.34 15.56 12.15
N LYS A 332 -43.39 15.35 13.07
CA LYS A 332 -43.49 15.83 14.46
C LYS A 332 -43.60 17.35 14.53
N GLY A 333 -42.79 18.08 13.75
CA GLY A 333 -42.86 19.54 13.68
C GLY A 333 -44.22 20.09 13.23
N LYS A 334 -44.97 19.34 12.40
CA LYS A 334 -46.35 19.71 12.00
C LYS A 334 -47.40 19.55 13.10
N HIS A 335 -47.11 18.86 14.20
CA HIS A 335 -48.06 18.64 15.30
C HIS A 335 -47.89 19.63 16.47
N GLN A 336 -46.91 20.53 16.40
CA GLN A 336 -46.64 21.52 17.44
C GLN A 336 -47.42 22.82 17.19
N VAL A 337 -48.70 22.81 17.58
CA VAL A 337 -49.71 23.86 17.34
C VAL A 337 -49.26 25.26 17.83
N ASP A 338 -48.41 25.31 18.86
CA ASP A 338 -47.88 26.56 19.44
C ASP A 338 -47.16 27.45 18.41
N PHE A 339 -46.45 26.88 17.42
CA PHE A 339 -45.68 27.69 16.47
C PHE A 339 -46.56 28.51 15.51
N GLU A 340 -47.76 28.02 15.15
CA GLU A 340 -48.70 28.80 14.35
C GLU A 340 -49.30 29.95 15.17
N HIS A 341 -49.65 29.69 16.43
CA HIS A 341 -50.17 30.71 17.35
C HIS A 341 -49.12 31.77 17.70
N GLU A 342 -47.89 31.37 18.02
CA GLU A 342 -46.82 32.31 18.33
C GLU A 342 -46.38 33.11 17.09
N ARG A 343 -46.37 32.49 15.89
CA ARG A 343 -46.16 33.23 14.62
C ARG A 343 -47.26 34.26 14.36
N LEU A 344 -48.52 33.97 14.73
CA LEU A 344 -49.62 34.93 14.63
C LEU A 344 -49.45 36.07 15.67
N ARG A 345 -49.07 35.73 16.91
CA ARG A 345 -48.80 36.67 18.00
C ARG A 345 -47.67 37.63 17.68
N LEU A 346 -46.55 37.10 17.16
CA LEU A 346 -45.39 37.89 16.73
C LEU A 346 -45.72 38.81 15.54
N ARG A 347 -46.49 38.33 14.54
CA ARG A 347 -46.98 39.21 13.45
C ARG A 347 -47.85 40.34 13.96
N SER A 348 -48.75 40.08 14.90
CA SER A 348 -49.57 41.12 15.54
C SER A 348 -48.70 42.15 16.28
N ARG A 349 -47.67 41.70 17.00
CA ARG A 349 -46.72 42.60 17.69
C ARG A 349 -45.85 43.42 16.72
N ILE A 350 -45.43 42.85 15.60
CA ILE A 350 -44.70 43.57 14.54
C ILE A 350 -45.58 44.69 13.96
N ASN A 351 -46.82 44.38 13.54
CA ASN A 351 -47.74 45.38 13.00
C ASN A 351 -47.99 46.55 13.99
N ALA A 352 -48.09 46.26 15.29
CA ALA A 352 -48.23 47.29 16.32
C ALA A 352 -46.98 48.19 16.44
N LEU A 353 -45.78 47.60 16.39
CA LEU A 353 -44.52 48.34 16.40
C LEU A 353 -44.29 49.14 15.10
N GLU A 354 -44.80 48.69 13.96
CA GLU A 354 -44.78 49.44 12.70
C GLU A 354 -45.72 50.66 12.72
N GLN A 355 -46.89 50.53 13.37
CA GLN A 355 -47.79 51.66 13.63
C GLN A 355 -47.17 52.65 14.62
N GLU A 356 -46.54 52.17 15.69
CA GLU A 356 -45.82 53.01 16.65
C GLU A 356 -44.64 53.73 15.99
N HIS A 357 -43.86 53.04 15.15
CA HIS A 357 -42.75 53.64 14.42
C HIS A 357 -43.19 54.64 13.35
N THR A 358 -44.30 54.42 12.64
CA THR A 358 -44.83 55.40 11.68
C THR A 358 -45.40 56.64 12.39
N GLY A 359 -46.07 56.48 13.52
CA GLY A 359 -46.47 57.59 14.40
C GLY A 359 -45.26 58.38 14.92
N MET A 360 -44.19 57.71 15.38
CA MET A 360 -42.96 58.40 15.77
C MET A 360 -42.29 59.15 14.61
N ARG A 361 -42.28 58.60 13.39
CA ARG A 361 -41.76 59.30 12.20
C ARG A 361 -42.58 60.55 11.88
N GLN A 362 -43.91 60.50 12.02
CA GLN A 362 -44.78 61.67 11.84
C GLN A 362 -44.48 62.74 12.91
N THR A 363 -44.41 62.34 14.19
CA THR A 363 -44.05 63.26 15.29
C THR A 363 -42.67 63.90 15.09
N ILE A 364 -41.67 63.15 14.62
CA ILE A 364 -40.35 63.69 14.25
C ILE A 364 -40.49 64.69 13.10
N SER A 365 -41.22 64.37 12.03
CA SER A 365 -41.44 65.27 10.89
C SER A 365 -42.14 66.57 11.30
N ASP A 366 -43.13 66.51 12.19
CA ASP A 366 -43.83 67.68 12.72
C ASP A 366 -42.93 68.54 13.60
N LEU A 367 -42.10 67.90 14.44
CA LEU A 367 -41.11 68.61 15.27
C LEU A 367 -40.00 69.24 14.42
N THR A 368 -39.52 68.56 13.38
CA THR A 368 -38.57 69.11 12.41
C THR A 368 -39.17 70.31 11.66
N SER A 369 -40.40 70.21 11.14
CA SER A 369 -41.06 71.35 10.47
C SER A 369 -41.35 72.52 11.42
N ARG A 370 -41.53 72.26 12.72
CA ARG A 370 -41.63 73.33 13.73
C ARG A 370 -40.26 73.95 14.04
N LEU A 371 -39.20 73.14 14.12
CA LEU A 371 -37.82 73.64 14.28
C LEU A 371 -37.40 74.49 13.09
N GLU A 372 -37.64 74.05 11.85
CA GLU A 372 -37.40 74.81 10.61
C GLU A 372 -38.11 76.17 10.63
N LYS A 373 -39.38 76.21 11.06
CA LYS A 373 -40.13 77.47 11.22
C LYS A 373 -39.54 78.36 12.29
N THR A 374 -39.18 77.83 13.46
CA THR A 374 -38.51 78.63 14.50
C THR A 374 -37.12 79.08 14.08
N ASN A 375 -36.41 78.33 13.22
CA ASN A 375 -35.12 78.75 12.69
C ASN A 375 -35.28 79.90 11.68
N ALA A 376 -36.28 79.83 10.79
CA ALA A 376 -36.62 80.93 9.89
C ALA A 376 -37.14 82.17 10.65
N GLU A 377 -37.87 81.99 11.76
CA GLU A 377 -38.25 83.08 12.67
C GLU A 377 -37.04 83.68 13.39
N LEU A 378 -36.06 82.86 13.80
CA LEU A 378 -34.80 83.33 14.39
C LEU A 378 -33.90 84.03 13.37
N GLU A 379 -33.76 83.52 12.14
CA GLU A 379 -33.04 84.19 11.04
C GLU A 379 -33.68 85.55 10.70
N LEU A 380 -35.01 85.64 10.77
CA LEU A 380 -35.74 86.91 10.59
C LEU A 380 -35.49 87.88 11.76
N MET A 381 -35.44 87.38 13.01
CA MET A 381 -35.07 88.21 14.17
C MET A 381 -33.61 88.66 14.11
N ASP A 382 -32.70 87.78 13.69
CA ASP A 382 -31.27 88.08 13.56
C ASP A 382 -31.02 89.11 12.45
N SER A 383 -31.78 89.03 11.35
CA SER A 383 -31.84 90.06 10.30
C SER A 383 -32.36 91.42 10.81
N VAL A 384 -33.23 91.42 11.83
CA VAL A 384 -33.78 92.64 12.46
C VAL A 384 -32.83 93.20 13.55
N VAL A 385 -32.00 92.35 14.16
CA VAL A 385 -30.97 92.75 15.12
C VAL A 385 -29.75 93.32 14.41
N HIS A 386 -29.21 92.63 13.39
CA HIS A 386 -28.09 93.10 12.58
C HIS A 386 -28.47 94.26 11.64
N GLY A 387 -29.76 94.41 11.31
CA GLY A 387 -30.25 95.52 10.48
C GLY A 387 -30.45 96.85 11.22
N ARG A 388 -29.87 97.06 12.42
CA ARG A 388 -30.26 98.20 13.27
C ARG A 388 -29.19 98.87 14.17
N GLN A 389 -27.89 98.70 13.93
CA GLN A 389 -26.85 99.55 14.54
C GLN A 389 -25.51 99.45 13.79
N GLU A 390 -25.22 100.40 12.89
CA GLU A 390 -23.86 100.85 12.48
C GLU A 390 -23.92 102.04 11.49
N ASP A 391 -24.42 103.17 11.98
CA ASP A 391 -24.04 104.57 11.63
C ASP A 391 -23.95 105.26 13.03
N ASP A 392 -22.99 106.09 13.43
CA ASP A 392 -21.71 106.58 12.90
C ASP A 392 -20.80 106.91 14.12
N ASP A 393 -19.49 107.14 13.89
CA ASP A 393 -18.50 107.77 14.81
C ASP A 393 -18.16 106.98 16.14
N ASP A 394 -17.04 107.19 16.85
CA ASP A 394 -15.91 108.12 16.69
C ASP A 394 -14.58 107.56 17.29
N ASP A 395 -13.44 108.14 16.86
CA ASP A 395 -12.10 108.35 17.48
C ASP A 395 -11.40 107.34 18.44
N GLY A 396 -10.05 107.45 18.56
CA GLY A 396 -9.41 107.21 19.88
C GLY A 396 -8.05 106.48 20.07
N GLU A 397 -7.13 106.43 19.09
CA GLU A 397 -5.67 106.18 19.23
C GLU A 397 -5.03 105.12 20.20
N SER A 398 -4.03 104.40 19.65
CA SER A 398 -2.77 103.91 20.29
C SER A 398 -2.75 102.62 21.14
N GLY A 399 -1.81 101.71 20.82
CA GLY A 399 -1.52 100.49 21.60
C GLY A 399 -0.63 99.46 20.85
N GLU A 400 0.61 99.26 21.31
CA GLU A 400 1.66 98.49 20.62
C GLU A 400 1.54 96.93 20.74
N ARG A 401 2.04 96.20 19.72
CA ARG A 401 2.52 94.77 19.69
C ARG A 401 1.52 93.60 19.58
N GLY A 402 1.88 92.60 18.75
CA GLY A 402 1.79 91.19 19.19
C GLY A 402 1.32 90.10 18.22
N GLN A 403 2.06 89.82 17.14
CA GLN A 403 2.21 88.51 16.44
C GLN A 403 1.07 87.44 16.44
N ALA A 404 0.69 87.04 15.20
CA ALA A 404 0.50 85.64 14.74
C ALA A 404 -0.73 84.82 15.20
N ALA A 405 -1.28 83.87 14.42
CA ALA A 405 -1.20 83.59 12.98
C ALA A 405 -2.24 82.50 12.58
N THR A 406 -2.56 82.39 11.28
CA THR A 406 -3.15 81.20 10.57
C THR A 406 -4.50 80.62 11.06
N GLY A 407 -5.41 80.16 10.18
CA GLY A 407 -5.37 80.14 8.72
C GLY A 407 -6.63 79.48 8.12
N GLN A 408 -7.37 80.25 7.31
CA GLN A 408 -8.48 79.82 6.44
C GLN A 408 -7.94 79.17 5.14
N GLN A 409 -8.71 78.61 4.19
CA GLN A 409 -10.04 77.94 4.10
C GLN A 409 -10.29 77.70 2.57
N GLN A 410 -11.12 76.71 2.20
CA GLN A 410 -11.79 76.56 0.87
C GLN A 410 -10.96 76.56 -0.44
N ASP A 411 -10.76 75.35 -0.98
CA ASP A 411 -11.37 74.84 -2.22
C ASP A 411 -11.69 75.82 -3.40
N ALA A 412 -10.97 75.67 -4.53
CA ALA A 412 -11.45 76.00 -5.88
C ALA A 412 -10.59 75.41 -7.04
N THR A 413 -11.27 74.79 -8.02
CA THR A 413 -10.99 74.75 -9.47
C THR A 413 -9.57 74.59 -10.08
N ALA A 414 -9.43 73.56 -10.93
CA ALA A 414 -8.86 73.58 -12.30
C ALA A 414 -7.39 74.00 -12.59
N GLY A 415 -6.56 72.98 -12.88
CA GLY A 415 -5.59 72.99 -14.01
C GLY A 415 -4.14 73.44 -13.76
N GLY A 416 -3.20 72.93 -14.57
CA GLY A 416 -1.87 73.54 -14.76
C GLY A 416 -0.61 72.66 -14.55
N TYR A 417 0.03 72.28 -15.67
CA TYR A 417 1.48 72.18 -15.91
C TYR A 417 2.49 71.81 -14.79
N THR A 418 3.09 70.61 -14.96
CA THR A 418 4.54 70.29 -15.12
C THR A 418 5.67 71.04 -14.38
N PHE A 419 6.80 70.32 -14.24
CA PHE A 419 8.19 70.72 -13.90
C PHE A 419 8.59 70.28 -12.46
N ALA A 420 9.78 69.72 -12.20
CA ALA A 420 11.05 69.83 -12.93
C ALA A 420 11.69 68.50 -13.39
N GLN A 421 12.49 68.59 -14.45
CA GLN A 421 13.57 67.64 -14.77
C GLN A 421 14.88 68.08 -14.10
N ARG A 422 15.84 67.16 -13.95
CA ARG A 422 17.23 67.43 -14.40
C ARG A 422 18.10 66.16 -14.48
N ASN A 423 18.85 66.07 -15.59
CA ASN A 423 20.17 65.41 -15.74
C ASN A 423 20.22 63.85 -15.68
N LEU A 424 21.03 63.13 -16.48
CA LEU A 424 21.97 63.51 -17.56
C LEU A 424 22.33 62.28 -18.45
N ILE A 425 22.44 62.44 -19.79
CA ILE A 425 23.18 61.61 -20.80
C ILE A 425 22.87 60.08 -20.85
N GLY A 426 22.79 59.34 -21.97
CA GLY A 426 22.94 59.51 -23.43
C GLY A 426 22.74 58.11 -24.08
N SER A 427 22.65 57.86 -25.40
CA SER A 427 22.83 58.67 -26.61
C SER A 427 22.03 58.09 -27.79
N THR A 428 21.70 58.91 -28.79
CA THR A 428 21.21 58.51 -30.16
C THR A 428 22.41 58.49 -31.15
N PRO A 429 22.30 58.28 -32.50
CA PRO A 429 21.16 58.00 -33.41
C PRO A 429 21.35 56.64 -34.18
N ASN A 430 20.66 56.22 -35.25
CA ASN A 430 19.96 56.80 -36.43
C ASN A 430 18.74 55.91 -36.79
N ASN A 431 17.58 56.43 -37.22
CA ASN A 431 17.22 57.12 -38.48
C ASN A 431 16.98 56.15 -39.68
N ALA A 432 16.12 56.55 -40.63
CA ALA A 432 15.26 55.63 -41.38
C ALA A 432 15.41 55.66 -42.92
N GLN A 433 14.60 54.82 -43.58
CA GLN A 433 14.25 54.80 -45.02
C GLN A 433 15.36 54.40 -46.02
N LEU A 434 15.15 53.28 -46.73
CA LEU A 434 14.79 53.29 -48.17
C LEU A 434 14.71 51.87 -48.75
N GLN A 435 13.54 51.47 -49.27
CA GLN A 435 13.35 51.03 -50.67
C GLN A 435 11.90 50.55 -50.93
N ARG A 436 11.43 50.76 -52.16
CA ARG A 436 10.30 50.03 -52.76
C ARG A 436 10.89 48.88 -53.59
N ASP A 437 10.26 47.72 -53.64
CA ASP A 437 9.28 47.36 -54.69
C ASP A 437 8.82 45.88 -54.53
N ARG A 438 7.69 45.51 -55.16
CA ARG A 438 7.17 44.13 -55.43
C ARG A 438 7.12 43.12 -54.27
N GLY A 439 5.90 42.72 -53.87
CA GLY A 439 5.70 41.57 -52.96
C GLY A 439 4.28 41.41 -52.40
N ALA A 440 3.23 41.47 -53.24
CA ALA A 440 1.85 41.29 -52.76
C ALA A 440 1.58 39.83 -52.35
N GLY A 441 1.17 39.61 -51.09
CA GLY A 441 0.81 38.29 -50.57
C GLY A 441 0.96 38.16 -49.05
N ASP A 442 2.19 37.97 -48.56
CA ASP A 442 2.45 37.45 -47.20
C ASP A 442 2.58 38.53 -46.10
N CYS A 443 2.75 39.80 -46.49
CA CYS A 443 2.98 40.93 -45.56
C CYS A 443 1.90 41.02 -44.47
N ASN A 444 0.62 40.95 -44.85
CA ASN A 444 -0.50 41.05 -43.90
C ASN A 444 -0.54 39.87 -42.93
N ASN A 445 -0.27 38.64 -43.38
CA ASN A 445 -0.25 37.48 -42.49
C ASN A 445 0.89 37.55 -41.48
N ARG A 446 2.03 38.16 -41.82
CA ARG A 446 3.12 38.41 -40.86
C ARG A 446 2.76 39.52 -39.87
N VAL A 447 2.17 40.62 -40.33
CA VAL A 447 1.75 41.75 -39.47
C VAL A 447 0.61 41.34 -38.52
N VAL A 448 -0.36 40.53 -38.99
CA VAL A 448 -1.44 40.00 -38.14
C VAL A 448 -0.92 39.01 -37.10
N ARG A 449 0.02 38.11 -37.47
CA ARG A 449 0.68 37.22 -36.50
C ARG A 449 1.42 38.01 -35.42
N LEU A 450 2.30 38.94 -35.81
CA LEU A 450 3.01 39.81 -34.88
C LEU A 450 2.07 40.67 -34.01
N LYS A 451 0.94 41.14 -34.54
CA LYS A 451 -0.08 41.86 -33.75
C LYS A 451 -0.75 40.94 -32.73
N ASN A 452 -1.10 39.71 -33.10
CA ASN A 452 -1.72 38.76 -32.20
C ASN A 452 -0.74 38.28 -31.12
N GLU A 453 0.50 37.97 -31.48
CA GLU A 453 1.60 37.66 -30.55
C GLU A 453 1.85 38.83 -29.58
N LEU A 454 1.88 40.07 -30.08
CA LEU A 454 2.01 41.26 -29.23
C LEU A 454 0.82 41.44 -28.29
N MET A 455 -0.42 41.19 -28.73
CA MET A 455 -1.59 41.23 -27.84
C MET A 455 -1.54 40.12 -26.78
N VAL A 456 -1.12 38.90 -27.13
CA VAL A 456 -0.93 37.81 -26.16
C VAL A 456 0.16 38.17 -25.15
N CYS A 457 1.29 38.72 -25.58
CA CYS A 457 2.32 39.21 -24.68
C CYS A 457 1.85 40.39 -23.80
N MET A 458 1.03 41.31 -24.32
CA MET A 458 0.46 42.40 -23.53
C MET A 458 -0.58 41.92 -22.52
N THR A 459 -1.42 40.94 -22.87
CA THR A 459 -2.35 40.29 -21.94
C THR A 459 -1.60 39.54 -20.85
N GLY A 460 -0.59 38.71 -21.20
CA GLY A 460 0.26 38.04 -20.22
C GLY A 460 1.07 39.00 -19.34
N GLN A 461 1.46 40.18 -19.84
CA GLN A 461 2.04 41.24 -19.00
C GLN A 461 1.00 42.02 -18.19
N LYS A 462 -0.29 42.05 -18.59
CA LYS A 462 -1.36 42.60 -17.76
C LYS A 462 -1.63 41.64 -16.60
N GLU A 463 -1.86 40.36 -16.90
CA GLU A 463 -2.04 39.28 -15.93
C GLU A 463 -0.91 39.26 -14.91
N LYS A 464 0.37 39.25 -15.33
CA LYS A 464 1.51 39.33 -14.41
C LYS A 464 1.50 40.60 -13.54
N ARG A 465 1.05 41.75 -14.05
CA ARG A 465 0.88 42.99 -13.25
C ARG A 465 -0.36 42.95 -12.35
N GLU A 466 -1.35 42.13 -12.65
CA GLU A 466 -2.49 41.82 -11.78
C GLU A 466 -2.02 40.91 -10.63
N THR A 467 -1.28 39.84 -10.94
CA THR A 467 -0.68 38.94 -9.95
C THR A 467 0.31 39.65 -9.03
N ILE A 468 1.15 40.56 -9.55
CA ILE A 468 2.05 41.37 -8.72
C ILE A 468 1.25 42.24 -7.75
N ARG A 469 0.21 42.97 -8.21
CA ARG A 469 -0.67 43.74 -7.31
C ARG A 469 -1.41 42.87 -6.29
N GLN A 470 -1.82 41.66 -6.66
CA GLN A 470 -2.44 40.70 -5.74
C GLN A 470 -1.44 40.24 -4.66
N LEU A 471 -0.18 39.99 -5.03
CA LEU A 471 0.88 39.61 -4.10
C LEU A 471 1.31 40.78 -3.21
N GLU A 472 1.42 42.00 -3.75
CA GLU A 472 1.68 43.23 -2.99
C GLU A 472 0.59 43.49 -1.94
N ALA A 473 -0.69 43.34 -2.31
CA ALA A 473 -1.81 43.46 -1.36
C ALA A 473 -1.81 42.36 -0.29
N ASN A 474 -1.49 41.10 -0.66
CA ASN A 474 -1.37 40.01 0.30
C ASN A 474 -0.18 40.22 1.26
N LEU A 475 0.92 40.80 0.78
CA LEU A 475 2.11 41.11 1.59
C LEU A 475 1.78 42.24 2.59
N GLN A 476 1.15 43.33 2.14
CA GLN A 476 0.65 44.40 3.01
C GLN A 476 -0.34 43.90 4.07
N ALA A 477 -1.22 42.96 3.71
CA ALA A 477 -2.14 42.34 4.67
C ALA A 477 -1.40 41.50 5.73
N LYS A 478 -0.32 40.81 5.35
CA LYS A 478 0.53 40.05 6.27
C LYS A 478 1.45 40.92 7.14
N ASP A 479 1.93 42.05 6.62
CA ASP A 479 2.63 43.05 7.42
C ASP A 479 1.71 43.66 8.48
N ALA A 480 0.45 43.96 8.13
CA ALA A 480 -0.55 44.44 9.09
C ALA A 480 -0.91 43.40 10.16
N GLU A 481 -1.00 42.12 9.77
CA GLU A 481 -1.19 40.99 10.70
C GLU A 481 0.00 40.84 11.66
N LEU A 482 1.24 41.02 11.17
CA LEU A 482 2.45 41.01 12.00
C LEU A 482 2.52 42.20 12.97
N GLU A 483 2.14 43.41 12.55
CA GLU A 483 2.09 44.56 13.47
C GLU A 483 0.99 44.41 14.53
N GLN A 484 -0.17 43.81 14.19
CA GLN A 484 -1.19 43.47 15.19
C GLN A 484 -0.67 42.42 16.18
N LEU A 485 -0.01 41.35 15.71
CA LEU A 485 0.56 40.33 16.59
C LEU A 485 1.65 40.90 17.52
N LYS A 486 2.51 41.81 17.04
CA LYS A 486 3.47 42.55 17.89
C LYS A 486 2.77 43.41 18.94
N LYS A 487 1.65 44.04 18.59
CA LYS A 487 0.85 44.82 19.53
C LYS A 487 0.25 43.92 20.62
N ASP A 488 -0.33 42.79 20.25
CA ASP A 488 -0.90 41.81 21.17
C ASP A 488 0.17 41.17 22.09
N GLU A 489 1.37 40.90 21.55
CA GLU A 489 2.54 40.49 22.33
C GLU A 489 2.97 41.59 23.32
N SER A 490 3.00 42.86 22.90
CA SER A 490 3.35 43.97 23.79
C SER A 490 2.32 44.17 24.92
N GLU A 491 1.02 44.01 24.64
CA GLU A 491 -0.04 44.14 25.64
C GLU A 491 -0.03 42.97 26.63
N THR A 492 0.21 41.75 26.17
CA THR A 492 0.36 40.57 27.06
C THR A 492 1.64 40.61 27.89
N LEU A 493 2.74 41.18 27.38
CA LEU A 493 3.94 41.46 28.17
C LEU A 493 3.70 42.52 29.26
N VAL A 494 2.92 43.57 28.97
CA VAL A 494 2.50 44.56 29.97
C VAL A 494 1.62 43.94 31.05
N GLN A 495 0.61 43.15 30.67
CA GLN A 495 -0.25 42.42 31.62
C GLN A 495 0.57 41.46 32.50
N MET A 496 1.50 40.70 31.92
CA MET A 496 2.41 39.82 32.67
C MET A 496 3.23 40.61 33.71
N ASN A 497 3.70 41.82 33.38
CA ASN A 497 4.46 42.64 34.33
C ASN A 497 3.55 43.23 35.42
N GLN A 498 2.32 43.64 35.10
CA GLN A 498 1.32 44.05 36.09
C GLN A 498 1.03 42.90 37.09
N TYR A 499 0.77 41.68 36.60
CA TYR A 499 0.58 40.52 37.49
C TYR A 499 1.81 40.18 38.34
N LYS A 500 3.04 40.43 37.86
CA LYS A 500 4.26 40.28 38.66
C LYS A 500 4.35 41.33 39.78
N GLU A 501 4.02 42.59 39.48
CA GLU A 501 3.97 43.67 40.47
C GLU A 501 2.90 43.41 41.52
N GLU A 502 1.71 42.95 41.12
CA GLU A 502 0.64 42.55 42.03
C GLU A 502 1.01 41.34 42.89
N ALA A 503 1.63 40.30 42.30
CA ALA A 503 2.15 39.15 43.04
C ALA A 503 3.23 39.57 44.06
N PHE A 504 4.10 40.52 43.71
CA PHE A 504 5.11 41.06 44.63
C PHE A 504 4.47 41.89 45.76
N ARG A 505 3.45 42.69 45.44
CA ARG A 505 2.66 43.48 46.40
C ARG A 505 1.87 42.60 47.36
N LEU A 506 1.25 41.52 46.86
CA LEU A 506 0.57 40.50 47.66
C LEU A 506 1.57 39.74 48.55
N THR A 507 2.69 39.28 48.00
CA THR A 507 3.77 38.63 48.79
C THR A 507 4.29 39.54 49.90
N SER A 508 4.44 40.84 49.61
CA SER A 508 4.84 41.83 50.62
C SER A 508 3.77 42.02 51.70
N LYS A 509 2.48 42.03 51.32
CA LYS A 509 1.35 42.10 52.26
C LYS A 509 1.26 40.84 53.13
N CYS A 510 1.47 39.65 52.56
CA CYS A 510 1.57 38.39 53.31
C CYS A 510 2.71 38.43 54.33
N LYS A 511 3.92 38.88 53.94
CA LYS A 511 5.04 39.04 54.89
C LYS A 511 4.77 40.04 56.01
N ILE A 512 4.00 41.10 55.77
CA ILE A 512 3.57 42.03 56.82
C ILE A 512 2.60 41.34 57.78
N LEU A 513 1.58 40.64 57.25
CA LEU A 513 0.61 39.89 58.05
C LEU A 513 1.27 38.74 58.84
N GLU A 514 2.27 38.05 58.29
CA GLU A 514 3.11 37.07 58.98
C GLU A 514 3.92 37.72 60.12
N GLN A 515 4.47 38.93 59.90
CA GLN A 515 5.18 39.68 60.94
C GLN A 515 4.23 40.24 62.02
N GLU A 516 2.96 40.46 61.72
CA GLU A 516 1.93 40.84 62.70
C GLU A 516 1.45 39.63 63.48
N LEU A 517 1.22 38.49 62.82
CA LEU A 517 0.88 37.22 63.45
C LEU A 517 1.97 36.77 64.44
N ASN A 518 3.24 36.87 64.05
CA ASN A 518 4.40 36.58 64.92
C ASN A 518 4.62 37.61 66.06
N LYS A 519 3.92 38.75 66.07
CA LYS A 519 3.89 39.68 67.21
C LYS A 519 2.73 39.40 68.18
N LEU A 520 1.77 38.56 67.78
CA LEU A 520 0.55 38.24 68.53
C LEU A 520 0.61 36.86 69.22
N THR A 521 1.74 36.16 69.17
CA THR A 521 1.97 34.85 69.78
C THR A 521 2.95 34.89 70.98
N PRO A 522 2.50 35.30 72.18
CA PRO A 522 3.35 35.36 73.37
C PRO A 522 3.53 33.97 74.03
N ALA A 523 4.77 33.48 74.10
CA ALA A 523 5.15 32.49 75.10
C ALA A 523 5.25 33.15 76.48
N GLY A 524 4.60 32.57 77.50
CA GLY A 524 4.34 33.26 78.77
C GLY A 524 5.43 33.13 79.84
N SER A 525 5.72 34.24 80.53
CA SER A 525 6.06 34.24 81.96
C SER A 525 5.97 35.66 82.56
N THR A 526 5.52 35.75 83.81
CA THR A 526 5.51 36.96 84.67
C THR A 526 6.73 36.89 85.63
N PRO A 527 7.11 37.94 86.41
CA PRO A 527 6.33 39.14 86.77
C PRO A 527 7.09 40.49 86.84
N SER A 528 6.38 41.53 87.29
CA SER A 528 6.82 42.59 88.23
C SER A 528 6.90 44.07 87.77
N ASN A 529 6.02 44.87 88.40
CA ASN A 529 6.27 46.14 89.10
C ASN A 529 6.64 47.47 88.37
N LYS A 530 5.88 48.53 88.75
CA LYS A 530 6.11 49.99 88.57
C LYS A 530 6.01 50.55 87.12
N GLY A 531 5.36 51.69 86.87
CA GLY A 531 4.54 52.55 87.74
C GLY A 531 4.35 53.97 87.17
N THR A 532 3.50 54.80 87.82
CA THR A 532 3.30 56.27 87.62
C THR A 532 2.82 56.71 86.22
N ASP A 533 1.56 57.15 86.06
CA ASP A 533 1.01 58.52 86.31
C ASP A 533 0.97 59.34 84.99
N ARG A 534 -0.08 60.08 84.62
CA ARG A 534 -1.28 60.61 85.33
C ARG A 534 -2.49 60.65 84.32
N SER A 535 -3.70 61.19 84.56
CA SER A 535 -4.14 62.22 85.52
C SER A 535 -5.64 62.19 85.88
N ALA A 536 -6.03 63.17 86.69
CA ALA A 536 -7.36 63.72 87.00
C ALA A 536 -8.15 64.21 85.75
N ALA A 537 -9.48 64.46 85.75
CA ALA A 537 -10.61 64.34 86.70
C ALA A 537 -11.94 64.45 85.87
N THR A 538 -13.20 64.60 86.36
CA THR A 538 -13.75 65.12 87.63
C THR A 538 -15.15 64.52 87.93
N ALA A 539 -15.81 65.00 88.98
CA ALA A 539 -17.06 64.53 89.58
C ALA A 539 -18.37 64.82 88.81
N ALA A 540 -19.28 63.85 88.91
CA ALA A 540 -20.71 63.96 89.29
C ALA A 540 -21.66 65.04 88.71
N GLY A 541 -22.74 64.54 88.09
CA GLY A 541 -24.11 65.03 88.33
C GLY A 541 -24.71 66.00 87.29
N GLY A 542 -26.04 66.04 87.25
CA GLY A 542 -26.82 67.01 86.47
C GLY A 542 -27.72 66.41 85.38
N SER A 543 -28.96 66.87 85.31
CA SER A 543 -29.92 66.52 84.27
C SER A 543 -29.74 67.36 82.98
N ASN A 544 -30.49 66.99 81.94
CA ASN A 544 -30.83 67.79 80.75
C ASN A 544 -29.75 68.00 79.67
N ARG A 545 -29.72 67.07 78.68
CA ARG A 545 -29.73 67.39 77.22
C ARG A 545 -29.98 66.13 76.35
N ARG A 546 -31.16 65.52 76.47
CA ARG A 546 -31.60 64.42 75.57
C ARG A 546 -32.27 64.97 74.29
N GLN A 547 -31.47 65.48 73.35
CA GLN A 547 -31.98 65.83 72.01
C GLN A 547 -30.95 65.84 70.87
N SER A 548 -29.64 65.71 71.16
CA SER A 548 -28.56 65.73 70.15
C SER A 548 -27.93 64.35 69.85
N SER A 549 -28.59 63.26 70.29
CA SER A 549 -28.04 61.88 70.26
C SER A 549 -28.67 60.98 69.19
N TYR A 550 -29.68 61.47 68.47
CA TYR A 550 -30.37 60.69 67.44
C TYR A 550 -29.77 60.96 66.06
N ASP A 551 -29.62 62.22 65.65
CA ASP A 551 -29.01 62.59 64.35
C ASP A 551 -27.62 61.95 64.17
N VAL A 552 -26.69 62.19 65.10
CA VAL A 552 -25.31 61.65 65.07
C VAL A 552 -25.28 60.10 65.01
N ARG A 553 -26.33 59.42 65.49
CA ARG A 553 -26.44 57.95 65.40
C ARG A 553 -27.12 57.48 64.11
N GLN A 554 -27.97 58.31 63.51
CA GLN A 554 -28.61 58.05 62.22
C GLN A 554 -27.63 58.33 61.08
N GLU A 555 -26.94 59.47 61.10
CA GLU A 555 -25.84 59.84 60.20
C GLU A 555 -24.76 58.74 60.16
N ALA A 556 -24.27 58.29 61.33
CA ALA A 556 -23.32 57.18 61.43
C ALA A 556 -23.87 55.78 61.06
N LEU A 557 -25.19 55.65 60.83
CA LEU A 557 -25.79 54.45 60.24
C LEU A 557 -25.98 54.61 58.72
N GLU A 558 -26.31 55.80 58.25
CA GLU A 558 -26.43 56.14 56.83
C GLU A 558 -25.06 56.08 56.13
N ASP A 559 -24.01 56.66 56.73
CA ASP A 559 -22.60 56.48 56.31
C ASP A 559 -22.20 55.00 56.22
N LYS A 560 -22.66 54.19 57.20
CA LYS A 560 -22.33 52.77 57.27
C LYS A 560 -23.10 51.94 56.26
N ILE A 561 -24.35 52.32 55.94
CA ILE A 561 -25.13 51.75 54.85
C ILE A 561 -24.48 52.11 53.50
N PHE A 562 -24.07 53.36 53.30
CA PHE A 562 -23.36 53.80 52.09
C PHE A 562 -22.03 53.04 51.91
N THR A 563 -21.22 52.94 52.98
CA THR A 563 -19.97 52.17 52.96
C THR A 563 -20.20 50.70 52.63
N LEU A 564 -21.27 50.08 53.17
CA LEU A 564 -21.63 48.69 52.87
C LEU A 564 -22.21 48.51 51.45
N GLN A 565 -22.91 49.51 50.91
CA GLN A 565 -23.38 49.50 49.51
C GLN A 565 -22.20 49.63 48.54
N GLN A 566 -21.23 50.50 48.83
CA GLN A 566 -20.01 50.62 48.02
C GLN A 566 -19.15 49.35 48.11
N ALA A 567 -18.94 48.80 49.31
CA ALA A 567 -18.23 47.53 49.48
C ALA A 567 -18.96 46.34 48.83
N LYS A 568 -20.29 46.37 48.73
CA LYS A 568 -21.06 45.39 47.94
C LYS A 568 -20.84 45.59 46.45
N LEU A 569 -20.89 46.82 45.93
CA LEU A 569 -20.65 47.11 44.52
C LEU A 569 -19.26 46.61 44.09
N GLU A 570 -18.22 46.93 44.86
CA GLU A 570 -16.87 46.41 44.61
C GLU A 570 -16.76 44.87 44.73
N ALA A 571 -17.65 44.22 45.48
CA ALA A 571 -17.69 42.76 45.59
C ALA A 571 -18.40 42.14 44.37
N ASP A 572 -19.51 42.73 43.94
CA ASP A 572 -20.24 42.33 42.73
C ASP A 572 -19.33 42.50 41.48
N GLU A 573 -18.63 43.63 41.34
CA GLU A 573 -17.65 43.89 40.27
C GLU A 573 -16.50 42.87 40.24
N ARG A 574 -15.97 42.48 41.41
CA ARG A 574 -14.94 41.42 41.52
C ARG A 574 -15.50 40.05 41.14
N VAL A 575 -16.75 39.75 41.49
CA VAL A 575 -17.40 38.49 41.07
C VAL A 575 -17.56 38.45 39.56
N GLU A 576 -18.07 39.51 38.92
CA GLU A 576 -18.17 39.54 37.45
C GLU A 576 -16.78 39.46 36.77
N GLY A 577 -15.74 40.04 37.37
CA GLY A 577 -14.36 39.89 36.92
C GLY A 577 -13.90 38.43 36.92
N LEU A 578 -14.09 37.74 38.05
CA LEU A 578 -13.75 36.32 38.21
C LEU A 578 -14.61 35.40 37.31
N GLU A 579 -15.87 35.76 37.01
CA GLU A 579 -16.68 35.01 36.05
C GLU A 579 -16.17 35.17 34.61
N ARG A 580 -15.74 36.37 34.20
CA ARG A 580 -15.09 36.60 32.89
C ARG A 580 -13.75 35.85 32.79
N GLU A 581 -12.96 35.79 33.86
CA GLU A 581 -11.74 34.98 33.92
C GLU A 581 -12.05 33.48 33.86
N ARG A 582 -13.04 32.99 34.62
CA ARG A 582 -13.50 31.60 34.56
C ARG A 582 -13.92 31.19 33.15
N ASP A 583 -14.71 32.02 32.47
CA ASP A 583 -15.28 31.67 31.17
C ASP A 583 -14.23 31.75 30.05
N THR A 584 -13.31 32.72 30.10
CA THR A 584 -12.16 32.75 29.18
C THR A 584 -11.15 31.63 29.44
N LEU A 585 -10.97 31.16 30.68
CA LEU A 585 -10.22 29.94 30.99
C LEU A 585 -10.94 28.69 30.48
N ALA A 586 -12.26 28.59 30.64
CA ALA A 586 -13.05 27.48 30.12
C ALA A 586 -12.94 27.37 28.59
N ASP A 587 -12.97 28.49 27.86
CA ASP A 587 -12.78 28.50 26.41
C ASP A 587 -11.33 28.19 25.98
N LYS A 588 -10.32 28.59 26.76
CA LYS A 588 -8.93 28.13 26.56
C LYS A 588 -8.82 26.60 26.73
N CYS A 589 -9.45 26.03 27.75
CA CYS A 589 -9.48 24.58 27.97
C CYS A 589 -10.22 23.82 26.85
N LYS A 590 -11.33 24.37 26.33
CA LYS A 590 -12.02 23.80 25.15
C LYS A 590 -11.10 23.77 23.93
N LYS A 591 -10.41 24.88 23.63
CA LYS A 591 -9.45 24.98 22.50
C LYS A 591 -8.31 23.98 22.64
N LEU A 592 -7.65 23.93 23.81
CA LEU A 592 -6.60 22.94 24.09
C LEU A 592 -7.10 21.49 23.94
N THR A 593 -8.38 21.22 24.22
CA THR A 593 -8.99 19.89 24.03
C THR A 593 -9.22 19.56 22.55
N THR A 594 -9.64 20.53 21.73
CA THR A 594 -9.75 20.35 20.27
C THR A 594 -8.38 20.26 19.58
N ASP A 595 -7.38 20.99 20.08
CA ASP A 595 -6.02 20.93 19.56
C ASP A 595 -5.36 19.59 19.94
N ALA A 596 -5.62 19.06 21.13
CA ALA A 596 -5.18 17.72 21.54
C ALA A 596 -5.82 16.59 20.72
N SER A 597 -7.12 16.67 20.41
CA SER A 597 -7.78 15.67 19.55
C SER A 597 -7.31 15.78 18.08
N SER A 598 -7.09 16.99 17.57
CA SER A 598 -6.44 17.23 16.28
C SER A 598 -5.03 16.61 16.23
N CYS A 599 -4.22 16.83 17.27
CA CYS A 599 -2.89 16.21 17.40
C CYS A 599 -2.95 14.67 17.47
N ALA A 600 -3.96 14.09 18.13
CA ALA A 600 -4.17 12.66 18.15
C ALA A 600 -4.54 12.11 16.76
N SER A 601 -5.41 12.79 16.02
CA SER A 601 -5.75 12.44 14.64
C SER A 601 -4.55 12.53 13.70
N LEU A 602 -3.72 13.58 13.83
CA LEU A 602 -2.48 13.73 13.06
C LEU A 602 -1.45 12.65 13.40
N ARG A 603 -1.34 12.22 14.67
CA ARG A 603 -0.50 11.07 15.07
C ARG A 603 -0.96 9.76 14.42
N LEU A 604 -2.26 9.49 14.42
CA LEU A 604 -2.83 8.31 13.76
C LEU A 604 -2.57 8.30 12.25
N GLU A 605 -2.71 9.44 11.58
CA GLU A 605 -2.37 9.55 10.15
C GLU A 605 -0.85 9.38 9.93
N VAL A 606 0.02 9.91 10.79
CA VAL A 606 1.48 9.70 10.70
C VAL A 606 1.86 8.22 10.87
N GLU A 607 1.27 7.48 11.82
CA GLU A 607 1.51 6.03 11.92
C GLU A 607 1.00 5.29 10.68
N LYS A 608 -0.20 5.61 10.18
CA LYS A 608 -0.74 5.07 8.92
C LYS A 608 0.19 5.32 7.72
N GLN A 609 0.78 6.51 7.61
CA GLN A 609 1.77 6.81 6.57
C GLN A 609 3.09 6.04 6.75
N LYS A 610 3.53 5.74 7.99
CA LYS A 610 4.69 4.84 8.22
C LYS A 610 4.41 3.41 7.79
N PHE A 611 3.22 2.86 8.06
CA PHE A 611 2.84 1.52 7.59
C PHE A 611 2.85 1.48 6.06
N LEU A 612 2.18 2.42 5.40
CA LEU A 612 2.17 2.51 3.93
C LEU A 612 3.58 2.68 3.32
N LEU A 613 4.46 3.43 3.98
CA LEU A 613 5.87 3.55 3.56
C LEU A 613 6.65 2.24 3.74
N THR A 614 6.37 1.49 4.82
CA THR A 614 7.01 0.19 5.11
C THR A 614 6.57 -0.86 4.09
N ASP A 615 5.27 -0.93 3.79
CA ASP A 615 4.73 -1.81 2.74
C ASP A 615 5.35 -1.48 1.38
N ALA A 616 5.38 -0.20 1.01
CA ALA A 616 6.00 0.26 -0.25
C ALA A 616 7.50 -0.05 -0.33
N GLN A 617 8.24 0.03 0.79
CA GLN A 617 9.64 -0.41 0.87
C GLN A 617 9.76 -1.93 0.69
N SER A 618 8.89 -2.71 1.33
CA SER A 618 8.89 -4.18 1.21
C SER A 618 8.61 -4.63 -0.23
N GLU A 619 7.70 -3.96 -0.94
CA GLU A 619 7.39 -4.21 -2.34
C GLU A 619 8.53 -3.76 -3.27
N CYS A 620 9.18 -2.63 -2.98
CA CYS A 620 10.41 -2.24 -3.68
C CYS A 620 11.50 -3.31 -3.53
N ASP A 621 11.68 -3.90 -2.34
CA ASP A 621 12.66 -4.95 -2.11
C ASP A 621 12.22 -6.32 -2.66
N ARG A 622 10.92 -6.56 -2.82
CA ARG A 622 10.40 -7.71 -3.59
C ARG A 622 10.69 -7.53 -5.08
N LEU A 623 10.45 -6.34 -5.64
CA LEU A 623 10.74 -6.01 -7.04
C LEU A 623 12.24 -6.03 -7.35
N LYS A 624 13.12 -5.57 -6.44
CA LYS A 624 14.58 -5.72 -6.58
C LYS A 624 15.00 -7.19 -6.67
N ARG A 625 14.46 -8.05 -5.78
CA ARG A 625 14.72 -9.51 -5.82
C ARG A 625 14.23 -10.14 -7.13
N LEU A 626 13.01 -9.81 -7.55
CA LEU A 626 12.45 -10.28 -8.82
C LEU A 626 13.27 -9.82 -10.03
N TYR A 627 13.79 -8.58 -10.02
CA TYR A 627 14.67 -8.06 -11.07
C TYR A 627 16.00 -8.82 -11.11
N ILE A 628 16.60 -9.11 -9.95
CA ILE A 628 17.83 -9.90 -9.85
C ILE A 628 17.58 -11.31 -10.42
N GLU A 629 16.51 -11.98 -10.02
CA GLU A 629 16.10 -13.31 -10.50
C GLU A 629 15.85 -13.35 -12.02
N VAL A 630 15.12 -12.36 -12.56
CA VAL A 630 14.89 -12.21 -14.01
C VAL A 630 16.17 -11.84 -14.76
N SER A 631 17.12 -11.14 -14.13
CA SER A 631 18.43 -10.85 -14.75
C SER A 631 19.34 -12.08 -14.78
N GLY A 632 19.38 -12.87 -13.70
CA GLY A 632 20.15 -14.11 -13.62
C GLY A 632 19.64 -15.17 -14.61
N THR A 633 18.34 -15.46 -14.60
CA THR A 633 17.73 -16.41 -15.56
C THR A 633 17.89 -15.96 -17.02
N LYS A 634 17.91 -14.66 -17.31
CA LYS A 634 18.25 -14.12 -18.63
C LYS A 634 19.72 -14.36 -19.00
N GLU A 635 20.65 -14.23 -18.05
CA GLU A 635 22.08 -14.49 -18.27
C GLU A 635 22.37 -15.99 -18.43
N GLU A 636 21.69 -16.84 -17.66
CA GLU A 636 21.69 -18.30 -17.81
C GLU A 636 21.18 -18.71 -19.20
N LEU A 637 19.98 -18.28 -19.60
CA LEU A 637 19.43 -18.54 -20.95
C LEU A 637 20.32 -17.99 -22.07
N ALA A 638 20.98 -16.85 -21.87
CA ALA A 638 21.94 -16.31 -22.83
C ALA A 638 23.21 -17.18 -22.93
N HIS A 639 23.68 -17.73 -21.81
CA HIS A 639 24.81 -18.66 -21.78
C HIS A 639 24.44 -20.00 -22.42
N GLU A 640 23.25 -20.55 -22.15
CA GLU A 640 22.74 -21.76 -22.79
C GLU A 640 22.58 -21.59 -24.31
N LEU A 641 21.97 -20.49 -24.76
CA LEU A 641 21.88 -20.17 -26.20
C LEU A 641 23.26 -20.01 -26.87
N SER A 642 24.25 -19.47 -26.15
CA SER A 642 25.63 -19.40 -26.63
C SER A 642 26.26 -20.80 -26.74
N THR A 643 26.06 -21.65 -25.72
CA THR A 643 26.56 -23.03 -25.67
C THR A 643 25.92 -23.90 -26.74
N LEU A 644 24.61 -23.80 -26.97
CA LEU A 644 23.89 -24.50 -28.04
C LEU A 644 24.41 -24.09 -29.43
N ARG A 645 24.59 -22.79 -29.68
CA ARG A 645 25.20 -22.29 -30.94
C ARG A 645 26.64 -22.79 -31.13
N ALA A 646 27.43 -22.87 -30.07
CA ALA A 646 28.78 -23.44 -30.11
C ALA A 646 28.75 -24.95 -30.40
N GLN A 647 27.82 -25.69 -29.78
CA GLN A 647 27.64 -27.12 -30.05
C GLN A 647 27.16 -27.40 -31.47
N ASP A 648 26.19 -26.65 -31.99
CA ASP A 648 25.63 -26.91 -33.31
C ASP A 648 26.59 -26.52 -34.44
N SER A 649 27.33 -25.42 -34.28
CA SER A 649 28.43 -25.09 -35.20
C SER A 649 29.57 -26.13 -35.11
N ALA A 650 29.91 -26.64 -33.93
CA ALA A 650 30.88 -27.74 -33.80
C ALA A 650 30.39 -29.04 -34.46
N LYS A 651 29.14 -29.46 -34.22
CA LYS A 651 28.51 -30.63 -34.88
C LYS A 651 28.51 -30.47 -36.40
N GLN A 652 28.19 -29.27 -36.90
CA GLN A 652 28.18 -28.98 -38.34
C GLN A 652 29.58 -29.04 -38.96
N ILE A 653 30.61 -28.54 -38.25
CA ILE A 653 32.02 -28.67 -38.66
C ILE A 653 32.45 -30.13 -38.69
N VAL A 654 32.14 -30.93 -37.66
CA VAL A 654 32.46 -32.37 -37.62
C VAL A 654 31.75 -33.13 -38.74
N ALA A 655 30.46 -32.88 -38.98
CA ALA A 655 29.72 -33.52 -40.06
C ALA A 655 30.31 -33.19 -41.45
N LEU A 656 30.76 -31.94 -41.66
CA LEU A 656 31.46 -31.55 -42.90
C LEU A 656 32.84 -32.22 -43.01
N GLN A 657 33.58 -32.36 -41.91
CA GLN A 657 34.87 -33.08 -41.90
C GLN A 657 34.70 -34.58 -42.20
N GLU A 658 33.70 -35.25 -41.60
CA GLU A 658 33.36 -36.64 -41.92
C GLU A 658 32.93 -36.80 -43.38
N GLN A 659 32.16 -35.84 -43.92
CA GLN A 659 31.74 -35.84 -45.32
C GLN A 659 32.93 -35.67 -46.28
N VAL A 660 33.90 -34.80 -45.96
CA VAL A 660 35.15 -34.67 -46.71
C VAL A 660 35.97 -35.97 -46.67
N VAL A 661 36.22 -36.53 -45.49
CA VAL A 661 36.99 -37.79 -45.35
C VAL A 661 36.29 -38.98 -46.03
N SER A 662 34.96 -38.99 -46.06
CA SER A 662 34.16 -39.96 -46.82
C SER A 662 34.38 -39.82 -48.34
N LEU A 663 34.35 -38.59 -48.86
CA LEU A 663 34.61 -38.29 -50.27
C LEU A 663 36.06 -38.57 -50.68
N GLU A 664 37.05 -38.26 -49.83
CA GLU A 664 38.46 -38.60 -50.05
C GLU A 664 38.68 -40.11 -50.16
N ARG A 665 38.06 -40.90 -49.27
CA ARG A 665 38.11 -42.37 -49.33
C ARG A 665 37.40 -42.92 -50.57
N ALA A 666 36.27 -42.32 -50.97
CA ALA A 666 35.57 -42.69 -52.19
C ALA A 666 36.40 -42.39 -53.44
N LEU A 667 37.10 -41.26 -53.48
CA LEU A 667 38.05 -40.88 -54.54
C LEU A 667 39.21 -41.88 -54.61
N GLN A 668 39.89 -42.16 -53.50
CA GLN A 668 40.99 -43.13 -53.45
C GLN A 668 40.56 -44.54 -53.90
N LEU A 669 39.34 -44.97 -53.54
CA LEU A 669 38.76 -46.23 -54.01
C LEU A 669 38.43 -46.23 -55.52
N ALA A 670 38.03 -45.09 -56.08
CA ALA A 670 37.82 -44.94 -57.52
C ALA A 670 39.15 -44.92 -58.29
N GLU A 671 40.16 -44.21 -57.78
CA GLU A 671 41.52 -44.15 -58.34
C GLU A 671 42.22 -45.52 -58.32
N LEU A 672 42.11 -46.27 -57.21
CA LEU A 672 42.62 -47.64 -57.11
C LEU A 672 41.98 -48.54 -58.17
N LYS A 673 40.64 -48.55 -58.25
CA LYS A 673 39.89 -49.32 -59.25
C LYS A 673 40.22 -48.91 -60.68
N ALA A 674 40.40 -47.62 -60.96
CA ALA A 674 40.83 -47.14 -62.27
C ALA A 674 42.25 -47.64 -62.60
N SER A 675 43.18 -47.64 -61.63
CA SER A 675 44.53 -48.20 -61.84
C SER A 675 44.53 -49.72 -62.03
N GLU A 676 43.63 -50.45 -61.35
CA GLU A 676 43.49 -51.90 -61.49
C GLU A 676 42.87 -52.26 -62.84
N LEU A 677 41.83 -51.54 -63.27
CA LEU A 677 41.24 -51.70 -64.60
C LEU A 677 42.24 -51.34 -65.70
N ALA A 678 43.06 -50.30 -65.54
CA ALA A 678 44.13 -49.98 -66.47
C ALA A 678 45.19 -51.10 -66.55
N LYS A 679 45.66 -51.62 -65.40
CA LYS A 679 46.60 -52.76 -65.35
C LYS A 679 46.02 -54.03 -65.96
N LEU A 680 44.73 -54.28 -65.80
CA LEU A 680 44.03 -55.40 -66.44
C LEU A 680 43.91 -55.20 -67.95
N LEU A 681 43.59 -53.99 -68.41
CA LEU A 681 43.51 -53.64 -69.84
C LEU A 681 44.87 -53.77 -70.53
N ASP A 682 45.95 -53.24 -69.93
CA ASP A 682 47.31 -53.36 -70.44
C ASP A 682 47.77 -54.83 -70.46
N LYS A 683 47.48 -55.59 -69.40
CA LYS A 683 47.79 -57.01 -69.34
C LYS A 683 47.06 -57.78 -70.45
N GLU A 684 45.76 -57.55 -70.62
CA GLU A 684 44.97 -58.27 -71.62
C GLU A 684 45.35 -57.86 -73.04
N LYS A 685 45.72 -56.58 -73.26
CA LYS A 685 46.37 -56.13 -74.49
C LYS A 685 47.67 -56.88 -74.75
N THR A 686 48.57 -57.02 -73.77
CA THR A 686 49.81 -57.81 -73.96
C THR A 686 49.53 -59.29 -74.21
N ASN A 687 48.51 -59.88 -73.57
CA ASN A 687 48.06 -61.24 -73.85
C ASN A 687 47.58 -61.38 -75.31
N HIS A 688 46.77 -60.42 -75.79
CA HIS A 688 46.28 -60.41 -77.17
C HIS A 688 47.41 -60.20 -78.19
N GLU A 689 48.37 -59.31 -77.91
CA GLU A 689 49.56 -59.11 -78.74
C GLU A 689 50.44 -60.38 -78.79
N GLU A 690 50.60 -61.10 -77.67
CA GLU A 690 51.28 -62.40 -77.66
C GLU A 690 50.53 -63.50 -78.42
N VAL A 691 49.20 -63.57 -78.29
CA VAL A 691 48.38 -64.56 -79.02
C VAL A 691 48.37 -64.27 -80.52
N LEU A 692 48.26 -63.00 -80.93
CA LEU A 692 48.43 -62.60 -82.34
C LEU A 692 49.84 -62.89 -82.84
N ARG A 693 50.88 -62.73 -82.01
CA ARG A 693 52.26 -63.13 -82.35
C ARG A 693 52.41 -64.65 -82.52
N GLN A 694 51.74 -65.46 -81.69
CA GLN A 694 51.75 -66.93 -81.82
C GLN A 694 50.96 -67.41 -83.06
N LEU A 695 49.82 -66.78 -83.37
CA LEU A 695 49.04 -67.10 -84.56
C LEU A 695 49.78 -66.67 -85.85
N SER A 696 50.31 -65.46 -85.90
CA SER A 696 51.11 -64.98 -87.05
C SER A 696 52.41 -65.78 -87.26
N GLY A 697 53.05 -66.25 -86.18
CA GLY A 697 54.22 -67.13 -86.21
C GLY A 697 53.98 -68.58 -86.68
N SER A 698 52.76 -68.92 -87.10
CA SER A 698 52.41 -70.28 -87.59
C SER A 698 51.92 -70.33 -89.04
N GLY A 699 52.00 -69.21 -89.77
CA GLY A 699 51.39 -69.03 -91.11
C GLY A 699 52.34 -68.96 -92.33
N VAL A 700 53.66 -69.09 -92.15
CA VAL A 700 54.72 -68.99 -93.19
C VAL A 700 55.87 -69.90 -92.73
N ASP A 701 56.54 -70.76 -93.52
CA ASP A 701 56.60 -70.99 -94.99
C ASP A 701 56.17 -72.42 -95.38
N GLY A 702 56.00 -72.68 -96.69
CA GLY A 702 55.61 -74.00 -97.20
C GLY A 702 56.65 -74.70 -98.09
N ALA A 703 56.81 -76.01 -97.94
CA ALA A 703 57.39 -76.90 -98.95
C ALA A 703 56.86 -78.35 -98.84
N SER A 704 56.60 -78.97 -99.99
CA SER A 704 56.33 -80.41 -100.16
C SER A 704 57.61 -81.06 -100.77
N PRO A 705 57.76 -82.40 -100.98
CA PRO A 705 56.76 -83.47 -100.82
C PRO A 705 57.27 -84.86 -100.34
N ARG A 706 56.35 -85.85 -100.41
CA ARG A 706 56.53 -87.31 -100.67
C ARG A 706 56.94 -88.30 -99.55
N HIS A 707 56.22 -89.43 -99.61
CA HIS A 707 56.62 -90.82 -99.35
C HIS A 707 56.76 -91.37 -97.91
N GLY A 708 55.82 -92.26 -97.57
CA GLY A 708 56.16 -93.67 -97.32
C GLY A 708 56.11 -94.18 -95.87
N GLY A 709 55.58 -95.41 -95.70
CA GLY A 709 55.93 -96.27 -94.56
C GLY A 709 54.89 -96.44 -93.44
N THR A 710 54.17 -97.57 -93.51
CA THR A 710 53.98 -98.55 -92.41
C THR A 710 53.77 -98.09 -90.95
N THR A 711 52.68 -98.62 -90.36
CA THR A 711 52.50 -98.99 -88.95
C THR A 711 53.70 -99.73 -88.33
N PRO A 712 53.91 -99.77 -86.98
CA PRO A 712 52.87 -99.85 -85.93
C PRO A 712 53.01 -98.85 -84.76
N GLY A 713 52.06 -98.89 -83.84
CA GLY A 713 52.00 -97.98 -82.68
C GLY A 713 52.64 -98.51 -81.39
N ARG A 714 52.86 -97.58 -80.45
CA ARG A 714 52.98 -97.84 -79.02
C ARG A 714 52.37 -96.65 -78.25
N GLU A 715 52.01 -96.87 -76.99
CA GLU A 715 50.96 -96.09 -76.31
C GLU A 715 51.43 -94.80 -75.61
N ALA A 716 50.43 -94.01 -75.19
CA ALA A 716 50.46 -92.95 -74.18
C ALA A 716 51.23 -91.64 -74.49
N ASN A 717 50.47 -90.57 -74.73
CA ASN A 717 50.20 -89.63 -73.62
C ASN A 717 48.87 -88.86 -73.83
N ALA A 718 47.84 -89.20 -73.05
CA ALA A 718 46.50 -88.61 -73.16
C ALA A 718 46.35 -87.20 -72.54
N GLY A 719 47.45 -86.49 -72.25
CA GLY A 719 47.42 -85.15 -71.67
C GLY A 719 47.13 -84.00 -72.64
N SER A 720 47.36 -84.18 -73.94
CA SER A 720 47.32 -83.06 -74.91
C SER A 720 45.91 -82.47 -75.12
N CYS A 721 44.87 -83.29 -75.02
CA CYS A 721 43.47 -82.85 -75.22
C CYS A 721 42.75 -82.43 -73.93
N LYS A 722 43.46 -82.26 -72.80
CA LYS A 722 42.93 -81.49 -71.67
C LYS A 722 43.17 -80.00 -71.85
N LYS A 723 44.42 -79.57 -72.07
CA LYS A 723 44.76 -78.14 -72.23
C LYS A 723 43.96 -77.43 -73.33
N CYS A 724 43.58 -78.12 -74.42
CA CYS A 724 42.72 -77.54 -75.45
C CYS A 724 41.25 -77.41 -75.02
N LEU A 725 40.76 -78.32 -74.17
CA LEU A 725 39.39 -78.34 -73.64
C LEU A 725 39.24 -77.38 -72.44
N ASP A 726 40.25 -77.35 -71.57
CA ASP A 726 40.43 -76.35 -70.51
C ASP A 726 40.58 -74.94 -71.13
N GLY A 727 41.33 -74.83 -72.24
CA GLY A 727 41.47 -73.62 -73.04
C GLY A 727 40.14 -73.18 -73.69
N LEU A 728 39.41 -74.09 -74.34
CA LEU A 728 38.09 -73.79 -74.91
C LEU A 728 37.06 -73.41 -73.84
N THR A 729 37.04 -74.07 -72.69
CA THR A 729 36.14 -73.70 -71.58
C THR A 729 36.55 -72.40 -70.91
N GLN A 730 37.84 -72.07 -70.85
CA GLN A 730 38.31 -70.75 -70.42
C GLN A 730 37.95 -69.65 -71.44
N ILE A 731 38.07 -69.91 -72.74
CA ILE A 731 37.61 -69.01 -73.81
C ILE A 731 36.11 -68.79 -73.70
N SER A 732 35.29 -69.84 -73.67
CA SER A 732 33.83 -69.68 -73.53
C SER A 732 33.40 -69.07 -72.20
N LYS A 733 34.18 -69.22 -71.12
CA LYS A 733 33.97 -68.46 -69.88
C LYS A 733 34.23 -66.96 -70.09
N LEU A 734 35.32 -66.59 -70.76
CA LEU A 734 35.64 -65.20 -71.10
C LEU A 734 34.64 -64.61 -72.11
N GLU A 735 34.14 -65.40 -73.06
CA GLU A 735 33.04 -65.01 -73.98
C GLU A 735 31.74 -64.74 -73.18
N ILE A 736 31.39 -65.61 -72.23
CA ILE A 736 30.23 -65.40 -71.34
C ILE A 736 30.42 -64.17 -70.44
N GLU A 737 31.63 -63.93 -69.93
CA GLU A 737 31.94 -62.74 -69.11
C GLU A 737 31.93 -61.45 -69.95
N ASN A 738 32.40 -61.49 -71.19
CA ASN A 738 32.33 -60.37 -72.14
C ASN A 738 30.88 -60.10 -72.59
N LEU A 739 30.10 -61.14 -72.90
CA LEU A 739 28.65 -61.03 -73.18
C LEU A 739 27.87 -60.47 -71.98
N LYS A 740 28.24 -60.83 -70.75
CA LYS A 740 27.68 -60.20 -69.54
C LYS A 740 28.07 -58.74 -69.44
N LEU A 741 29.34 -58.38 -69.68
CA LEU A 741 29.81 -56.99 -69.64
C LEU A 741 29.10 -56.13 -70.70
N GLN A 742 29.00 -56.64 -71.94
CA GLN A 742 28.23 -56.00 -73.02
C GLN A 742 26.75 -55.86 -72.65
N SER A 743 26.13 -56.87 -72.04
CA SER A 743 24.75 -56.80 -71.55
C SER A 743 24.58 -55.70 -70.49
N THR A 744 25.48 -55.62 -69.50
CA THR A 744 25.47 -54.56 -68.48
C THR A 744 25.67 -53.17 -69.09
N CYS A 745 26.67 -52.99 -69.96
CA CYS A 745 26.90 -51.70 -70.63
C CYS A 745 25.73 -51.31 -71.55
N THR A 746 25.09 -52.27 -72.22
CA THR A 746 23.89 -52.02 -73.04
C THR A 746 22.68 -51.66 -72.18
N SER A 747 22.54 -52.27 -70.99
CA SER A 747 21.50 -51.91 -70.02
C SER A 747 21.72 -50.51 -69.46
N GLN A 748 22.95 -50.15 -69.10
CA GLN A 748 23.31 -48.80 -68.62
C GLN A 748 23.14 -47.74 -69.71
N LEU A 749 23.48 -48.06 -70.98
CA LEU A 749 23.20 -47.18 -72.12
C LEU A 749 21.69 -46.98 -72.34
N ARG A 750 20.87 -48.03 -72.13
CA ARG A 750 19.41 -47.91 -72.19
C ARG A 750 18.87 -47.05 -71.05
N GLU A 751 19.30 -47.29 -69.81
CA GLU A 751 18.94 -46.51 -68.62
C GLU A 751 19.31 -45.02 -68.77
N ILE A 752 20.52 -44.72 -69.25
CA ILE A 752 20.94 -43.35 -69.59
C ILE A 752 20.09 -42.76 -70.73
N GLY A 753 19.63 -43.58 -71.68
CA GLY A 753 18.71 -43.17 -72.74
C GLY A 753 17.31 -42.83 -72.21
N GLU A 754 16.75 -43.69 -71.35
CA GLU A 754 15.45 -43.53 -70.70
C GLU A 754 15.45 -42.30 -69.78
N LEU A 755 16.50 -42.11 -68.97
CA LEU A 755 16.67 -40.92 -68.13
C LEU A 755 16.79 -39.62 -68.97
N LYS A 756 17.47 -39.67 -70.12
CA LYS A 756 17.51 -38.53 -71.07
C LYS A 756 16.15 -38.26 -71.71
N MET A 757 15.40 -39.30 -72.04
CA MET A 757 14.04 -39.18 -72.58
C MET A 757 13.10 -38.56 -71.55
N GLN A 758 13.08 -39.07 -70.32
CA GLN A 758 12.33 -38.50 -69.19
C GLN A 758 12.73 -37.05 -68.92
N LEU A 759 14.04 -36.74 -68.92
CA LEU A 759 14.51 -35.36 -68.77
C LEU A 759 13.99 -34.45 -69.90
N SER A 760 13.96 -34.93 -71.15
CA SER A 760 13.41 -34.17 -72.28
C SER A 760 11.89 -34.01 -72.20
N GLU A 761 11.17 -35.00 -71.71
CA GLU A 761 9.72 -34.97 -71.48
C GLU A 761 9.36 -34.03 -70.32
N HIS A 762 10.18 -33.98 -69.26
CA HIS A 762 10.07 -32.99 -68.20
C HIS A 762 10.35 -31.56 -68.70
N HIS A 763 11.35 -31.35 -69.57
CA HIS A 763 11.54 -30.04 -70.20
C HIS A 763 10.38 -29.65 -71.14
N ALA A 764 9.83 -30.60 -71.90
CA ALA A 764 8.68 -30.37 -72.77
C ALA A 764 7.41 -30.05 -71.97
N THR A 765 7.14 -30.78 -70.87
CA THR A 765 5.99 -30.52 -69.99
C THR A 765 6.17 -29.22 -69.18
N ILE A 766 7.38 -28.86 -68.77
CA ILE A 766 7.68 -27.53 -68.21
C ILE A 766 7.42 -26.43 -69.26
N GLY A 767 7.82 -26.63 -70.52
CA GLY A 767 7.52 -25.69 -71.61
C GLY A 767 6.03 -25.54 -71.90
N GLU A 768 5.28 -26.63 -71.86
CA GLU A 768 3.81 -26.65 -71.99
C GLU A 768 3.12 -26.01 -70.77
N LEU A 769 3.64 -26.19 -69.56
CA LEU A 769 3.14 -25.52 -68.36
C LEU A 769 3.37 -24.00 -68.39
N HIS A 770 4.51 -23.54 -68.91
CA HIS A 770 4.73 -22.10 -69.15
C HIS A 770 3.73 -21.56 -70.17
N LYS A 771 3.56 -22.20 -71.35
CA LYS A 771 2.54 -21.81 -72.34
C LYS A 771 1.13 -21.77 -71.74
N ARG A 772 0.78 -22.69 -70.84
CA ARG A 772 -0.51 -22.67 -70.13
C ARG A 772 -0.62 -21.57 -69.09
N LEU A 773 0.50 -21.16 -68.49
CA LEU A 773 0.56 -19.99 -67.62
C LEU A 773 0.36 -18.70 -68.43
N ASP A 774 1.01 -18.60 -69.58
CA ASP A 774 0.89 -17.47 -70.53
C ASP A 774 -0.54 -17.36 -71.07
N LEU A 775 -1.09 -18.46 -71.60
CA LEU A 775 -2.50 -18.54 -72.06
C LEU A 775 -3.49 -18.28 -70.92
N LYS A 776 -3.15 -18.63 -69.67
CA LYS A 776 -3.96 -18.26 -68.51
C LYS A 776 -3.88 -16.76 -68.22
N ALA A 777 -2.70 -16.14 -68.31
CA ALA A 777 -2.55 -14.70 -68.14
C ALA A 777 -3.28 -13.92 -69.24
N GLU A 778 -3.21 -14.36 -70.50
CA GLU A 778 -4.01 -13.83 -71.61
C GLU A 778 -5.52 -13.99 -71.35
N ARG A 779 -5.95 -15.19 -70.92
CA ARG A 779 -7.36 -15.45 -70.58
C ARG A 779 -7.84 -14.58 -69.42
N ASP A 780 -7.04 -14.43 -68.37
CA ASP A 780 -7.40 -13.67 -67.17
C ASP A 780 -7.45 -12.17 -67.49
N HIS A 781 -6.53 -11.67 -68.34
CA HIS A 781 -6.58 -10.31 -68.90
C HIS A 781 -7.82 -10.10 -69.78
N LEU A 782 -8.17 -11.07 -70.64
CA LEU A 782 -9.39 -11.01 -71.47
C LEU A 782 -10.67 -11.08 -70.62
N ILE A 783 -10.65 -11.84 -69.52
CA ILE A 783 -11.73 -11.88 -68.52
C ILE A 783 -11.86 -10.54 -67.81
N ASP A 784 -10.75 -9.87 -67.48
CA ASP A 784 -10.79 -8.55 -66.83
C ASP A 784 -11.21 -7.45 -67.82
N GLU A 785 -10.81 -7.50 -69.10
CA GLU A 785 -11.41 -6.68 -70.15
C GLU A 785 -12.92 -6.94 -70.28
N LEU A 786 -13.36 -8.20 -70.24
CA LEU A 786 -14.78 -8.56 -70.33
C LEU A 786 -15.56 -8.12 -69.10
N LYS A 787 -14.97 -8.13 -67.90
CA LYS A 787 -15.54 -7.54 -66.69
C LYS A 787 -15.62 -6.02 -66.79
N GLU A 788 -14.59 -5.35 -67.30
CA GLU A 788 -14.62 -3.90 -67.47
C GLU A 788 -15.68 -3.50 -68.49
N LYS A 789 -15.74 -4.19 -69.64
CA LYS A 789 -16.78 -4.02 -70.65
C LYS A 789 -18.17 -4.36 -70.10
N ALA A 790 -18.31 -5.41 -69.28
CA ALA A 790 -19.56 -5.73 -68.60
C ALA A 790 -19.96 -4.65 -67.57
N ALA A 791 -19.02 -4.09 -66.82
CA ALA A 791 -19.27 -2.99 -65.89
C ALA A 791 -19.64 -1.70 -66.62
N GLN A 792 -19.02 -1.42 -67.77
CA GLN A 792 -19.41 -0.34 -68.68
C GLN A 792 -20.83 -0.58 -69.26
N PHE A 793 -21.16 -1.81 -69.66
CA PHE A 793 -22.52 -2.18 -70.09
C PHE A 793 -23.53 -2.08 -68.94
N GLU A 794 -23.20 -2.50 -67.72
CA GLU A 794 -24.07 -2.27 -66.55
C GLU A 794 -24.23 -0.78 -66.25
N GLN A 795 -23.20 0.04 -66.41
CA GLN A 795 -23.29 1.50 -66.25
C GLN A 795 -24.25 2.10 -67.30
N ILE A 796 -24.16 1.63 -68.55
CA ILE A 796 -25.08 2.00 -69.64
C ILE A 796 -26.52 1.53 -69.33
N ILE A 797 -26.70 0.28 -68.90
CA ILE A 797 -27.99 -0.32 -68.56
C ILE A 797 -28.62 0.40 -67.36
N ARG A 798 -27.87 0.70 -66.31
CA ARG A 798 -28.35 1.48 -65.15
C ARG A 798 -28.75 2.90 -65.55
N ASN A 799 -28.01 3.56 -66.45
CA ASN A 799 -28.37 4.87 -67.00
C ASN A 799 -29.63 4.81 -67.90
N GLN A 800 -29.82 3.73 -68.67
CA GLN A 800 -30.98 3.53 -69.55
C GLN A 800 -32.25 3.15 -68.76
N ILE A 801 -32.14 2.27 -67.76
CA ILE A 801 -33.24 1.92 -66.86
C ILE A 801 -33.68 3.13 -66.04
N SER A 802 -32.76 4.03 -65.68
CA SER A 802 -33.08 5.30 -65.04
C SER A 802 -33.74 6.35 -65.97
N THR A 803 -33.95 6.05 -67.26
CA THR A 803 -34.51 7.01 -68.24
C THR A 803 -35.68 6.50 -69.09
N ASN A 804 -36.04 5.20 -69.08
CA ASN A 804 -37.21 4.70 -69.83
C ASN A 804 -37.99 3.58 -69.12
N THR A 805 -39.31 3.75 -69.01
CA THR A 805 -40.26 2.74 -68.52
C THR A 805 -41.36 2.45 -69.54
N SER A 806 -41.38 1.26 -70.18
CA SER A 806 -42.57 0.56 -70.75
C SER A 806 -42.28 -0.70 -71.61
N THR A 807 -43.26 -1.64 -71.63
CA THR A 807 -43.70 -2.57 -72.72
C THR A 807 -42.92 -3.82 -73.24
N THR A 808 -43.46 -5.03 -72.89
CA THR A 808 -43.95 -6.19 -73.75
C THR A 808 -43.09 -7.22 -74.55
N CYS A 809 -43.23 -8.53 -74.19
CA CYS A 809 -43.63 -9.79 -74.92
C CYS A 809 -42.81 -10.65 -75.98
N ASP A 810 -42.88 -12.01 -75.79
CA ASP A 810 -43.19 -13.16 -76.72
C ASP A 810 -42.22 -14.03 -77.65
N SER A 811 -42.12 -15.36 -77.32
CA SER A 811 -42.44 -16.64 -78.08
C SER A 811 -41.71 -17.30 -79.33
N ALA A 812 -41.94 -18.65 -79.53
CA ALA A 812 -41.66 -19.62 -80.67
C ALA A 812 -40.31 -20.45 -80.71
N THR A 813 -40.00 -21.56 -81.46
CA THR A 813 -40.57 -22.36 -82.63
C THR A 813 -40.12 -23.89 -82.66
N SER A 814 -40.10 -24.67 -83.80
CA SER A 814 -39.91 -26.18 -83.88
C SER A 814 -39.51 -26.81 -85.31
N PRO A 815 -39.03 -28.09 -85.48
CA PRO A 815 -38.67 -28.78 -86.78
C PRO A 815 -39.37 -30.16 -87.18
N ARG A 816 -38.96 -30.86 -88.30
CA ARG A 816 -39.78 -31.86 -89.13
C ARG A 816 -39.03 -33.09 -89.81
N LYS A 817 -39.69 -34.09 -90.49
CA LYS A 817 -39.13 -35.33 -91.20
C LYS A 817 -39.99 -35.99 -92.37
N VAL A 818 -39.47 -36.94 -93.22
CA VAL A 818 -40.11 -37.63 -94.44
C VAL A 818 -39.52 -39.08 -94.84
N PRO A 819 -40.20 -40.06 -95.56
CA PRO A 819 -39.78 -41.50 -95.87
C PRO A 819 -40.06 -42.22 -97.28
N SER A 820 -39.69 -43.54 -97.52
CA SER A 820 -39.98 -44.50 -98.72
C SER A 820 -39.32 -45.95 -98.58
N ARG A 821 -39.46 -47.12 -99.34
CA ARG A 821 -40.33 -47.80 -100.42
C ARG A 821 -40.31 -49.42 -100.41
N ASP A 822 -40.30 -50.21 -101.54
CA ASP A 822 -40.92 -51.60 -101.72
C ASP A 822 -40.53 -52.53 -103.00
N GLN A 823 -40.84 -53.89 -103.04
CA GLN A 823 -41.09 -54.93 -104.18
C GLN A 823 -40.10 -56.14 -104.58
N SER A 824 -40.42 -57.09 -105.55
CA SER A 824 -41.04 -58.49 -105.49
C SER A 824 -40.92 -59.45 -106.80
N ILE A 825 -41.41 -60.76 -106.82
CA ILE A 825 -41.77 -61.76 -107.96
C ILE A 825 -40.64 -62.66 -108.66
N GLY A 826 -40.75 -63.89 -109.31
CA GLY A 826 -41.74 -65.05 -109.51
C GLY A 826 -41.57 -66.03 -110.78
N THR A 827 -42.20 -67.26 -110.86
CA THR A 827 -42.54 -68.23 -112.04
C THR A 827 -41.58 -69.35 -112.62
N SER A 828 -41.91 -70.36 -113.52
CA SER A 828 -42.97 -71.46 -113.67
C SER A 828 -42.72 -72.54 -114.82
N ASP A 829 -43.69 -73.41 -115.26
CA ASP A 829 -43.60 -74.84 -115.80
C ASP A 829 -43.92 -75.26 -117.30
N ASP A 830 -43.43 -76.48 -117.69
CA ASP A 830 -43.90 -77.67 -118.52
C ASP A 830 -44.60 -77.67 -119.95
N MET A 831 -44.46 -78.79 -120.74
CA MET A 831 -45.49 -79.55 -121.54
C MET A 831 -44.99 -80.55 -122.67
N PRO A 832 -45.64 -81.74 -122.88
CA PRO A 832 -45.44 -82.73 -124.01
C PRO A 832 -46.73 -82.90 -124.91
N PRO A 833 -47.15 -84.03 -125.58
CA PRO A 833 -46.55 -85.33 -126.06
C PRO A 833 -46.98 -85.82 -127.50
N SER A 834 -46.50 -86.98 -128.06
CA SER A 834 -47.24 -87.82 -129.06
C SER A 834 -46.80 -89.32 -129.24
N PRO A 835 -47.74 -90.29 -129.43
CA PRO A 835 -47.51 -91.74 -129.75
C PRO A 835 -47.54 -92.00 -131.29
N PRO A 836 -47.58 -93.24 -131.89
CA PRO A 836 -47.76 -94.66 -131.42
C PRO A 836 -46.67 -95.62 -132.02
N PRO A 837 -46.84 -96.94 -132.41
CA PRO A 837 -47.88 -97.97 -132.26
C PRO A 837 -47.36 -99.39 -131.82
N LEU A 838 -47.78 -100.48 -132.50
CA LEU A 838 -47.63 -101.94 -132.24
C LEU A 838 -47.29 -102.65 -133.60
N ASP A 839 -46.76 -103.87 -133.76
CA ASP A 839 -46.94 -105.08 -132.94
C ASP A 839 -45.67 -105.96 -132.77
N GLU A 840 -44.48 -105.45 -133.12
CA GLU A 840 -43.21 -105.97 -132.55
C GLU A 840 -43.03 -105.52 -131.07
N ALA A 841 -44.17 -105.29 -130.41
CA ALA A 841 -44.27 -104.51 -129.20
C ALA A 841 -43.88 -105.33 -127.99
N ASP A 842 -44.44 -106.53 -127.80
CA ASP A 842 -44.42 -107.20 -126.49
C ASP A 842 -43.06 -107.78 -126.09
N ILE A 843 -42.27 -108.27 -127.04
CA ILE A 843 -40.87 -108.68 -126.77
C ILE A 843 -40.02 -107.43 -126.47
N ARG A 844 -40.17 -106.37 -127.27
CA ARG A 844 -39.55 -105.06 -126.99
C ARG A 844 -40.13 -104.39 -125.74
N ARG A 845 -41.31 -104.78 -125.25
CA ARG A 845 -41.98 -104.26 -124.05
C ARG A 845 -41.38 -104.94 -122.83
N GLN A 846 -41.29 -106.27 -122.81
CA GLN A 846 -40.61 -107.01 -121.73
C GLN A 846 -39.12 -106.62 -121.64
N LEU A 847 -38.42 -106.45 -122.76
CA LEU A 847 -37.03 -106.02 -122.74
C LEU A 847 -36.88 -104.57 -122.27
N ARG A 848 -37.74 -103.64 -122.74
CA ARG A 848 -37.77 -102.26 -122.21
C ARG A 848 -38.26 -102.18 -120.76
N GLU A 849 -39.11 -103.09 -120.30
CA GLU A 849 -39.53 -103.16 -118.89
C GLU A 849 -38.40 -103.67 -118.01
N GLN A 850 -37.60 -104.64 -118.44
CA GLN A 850 -36.40 -105.06 -117.69
C GLN A 850 -35.33 -103.97 -117.70
N GLU A 851 -35.05 -103.39 -118.86
CA GLU A 851 -34.14 -102.25 -118.97
C GLU A 851 -34.62 -101.05 -118.15
N GLN A 852 -35.91 -100.73 -118.19
CA GLN A 852 -36.49 -99.62 -117.42
C GLN A 852 -36.53 -99.94 -115.93
N ARG A 853 -36.80 -101.17 -115.48
CA ARG A 853 -36.63 -101.56 -114.07
C ARG A 853 -35.19 -101.36 -113.60
N VAL A 854 -34.20 -101.72 -114.41
CA VAL A 854 -32.77 -101.50 -114.10
C VAL A 854 -32.42 -100.00 -114.12
N ARG A 855 -32.91 -99.23 -115.09
CA ARG A 855 -32.74 -97.76 -115.14
C ARG A 855 -33.43 -97.07 -113.96
N GLU A 856 -34.62 -97.52 -113.56
CA GLU A 856 -35.35 -97.01 -112.40
C GLU A 856 -34.70 -97.44 -111.08
N GLU A 857 -34.10 -98.62 -110.98
CA GLU A 857 -33.34 -99.03 -109.79
C GLU A 857 -32.03 -98.26 -109.67
N MET A 858 -31.31 -98.03 -110.77
CA MET A 858 -30.18 -97.09 -110.80
C MET A 858 -30.64 -95.66 -110.47
N ALA A 859 -31.75 -95.18 -111.03
CA ALA A 859 -32.28 -93.85 -110.73
C ALA A 859 -32.74 -93.73 -109.27
N ARG A 860 -33.38 -94.77 -108.70
CA ARG A 860 -33.73 -94.84 -107.27
C ARG A 860 -32.48 -94.88 -106.38
N ALA A 861 -31.43 -95.61 -106.78
CA ALA A 861 -30.16 -95.66 -106.06
C ALA A 861 -29.41 -94.31 -106.11
N PHE A 862 -29.31 -93.68 -107.27
CA PHE A 862 -28.72 -92.35 -107.40
C PHE A 862 -29.56 -91.28 -106.72
N ALA A 863 -30.89 -91.31 -106.81
CA ALA A 863 -31.78 -90.41 -106.07
C ALA A 863 -31.66 -90.60 -104.55
N ALA A 864 -31.47 -91.83 -104.07
CA ALA A 864 -31.20 -92.10 -102.66
C ALA A 864 -29.82 -91.58 -102.22
N GLN A 865 -28.78 -91.70 -103.06
CA GLN A 865 -27.46 -91.12 -102.78
C GLN A 865 -27.47 -89.59 -102.82
N ILE A 866 -28.10 -88.99 -103.83
CA ILE A 866 -28.29 -87.53 -103.94
C ILE A 866 -29.07 -87.03 -102.72
N LYS A 867 -30.20 -87.66 -102.38
CA LYS A 867 -30.96 -87.33 -101.17
C LYS A 867 -30.11 -87.48 -99.91
N GLN A 868 -29.28 -88.51 -99.78
CA GLN A 868 -28.38 -88.65 -98.62
C GLN A 868 -27.32 -87.52 -98.56
N VAL A 869 -26.81 -87.08 -99.71
CA VAL A 869 -25.87 -85.95 -99.80
C VAL A 869 -26.57 -84.63 -99.48
N GLU A 870 -27.79 -84.42 -99.96
CA GLU A 870 -28.63 -83.28 -99.56
C GLU A 870 -28.98 -83.31 -98.06
N GLU A 871 -29.28 -84.47 -97.49
CA GLU A 871 -29.58 -84.63 -96.04
C GLU A 871 -28.35 -84.21 -95.21
N ARG A 872 -27.14 -84.55 -95.66
CA ARG A 872 -25.88 -84.11 -95.05
C ARG A 872 -25.68 -82.60 -95.21
N PHE A 873 -25.81 -82.05 -96.41
CA PHE A 873 -25.66 -80.59 -96.60
C PHE A 873 -26.75 -79.80 -95.85
N ARG A 874 -28.00 -80.27 -95.79
CA ARG A 874 -29.08 -79.63 -95.00
C ARG A 874 -28.79 -79.70 -93.50
N THR A 875 -28.24 -80.80 -92.98
CA THR A 875 -27.87 -80.91 -91.55
C THR A 875 -26.58 -80.17 -91.20
N GLU A 876 -25.62 -80.02 -92.12
CA GLU A 876 -24.46 -79.15 -91.96
C GLU A 876 -24.87 -77.67 -92.02
N PHE A 877 -25.74 -77.28 -92.96
CA PHE A 877 -26.24 -75.91 -93.08
C PHE A 877 -27.04 -75.48 -91.84
N ALA A 878 -27.95 -76.32 -91.34
CA ALA A 878 -28.69 -76.06 -90.10
C ALA A 878 -27.77 -75.86 -88.89
N ARG A 879 -26.66 -76.62 -88.80
CA ARG A 879 -25.63 -76.41 -87.76
C ARG A 879 -24.86 -75.10 -87.95
N PHE A 880 -24.63 -74.66 -89.18
CA PHE A 880 -24.03 -73.34 -89.43
C PHE A 880 -24.98 -72.22 -89.04
N GLU A 881 -26.29 -72.34 -89.32
CA GLU A 881 -27.31 -71.38 -88.88
C GLU A 881 -27.41 -71.34 -87.34
N GLU A 882 -27.48 -72.49 -86.68
CA GLU A 882 -27.48 -72.62 -85.21
C GLU A 882 -26.24 -71.96 -84.58
N ASN A 883 -25.04 -72.27 -85.09
CA ASN A 883 -23.78 -71.64 -84.63
C ASN A 883 -23.79 -70.11 -84.85
N ILE A 884 -24.33 -69.63 -85.99
CA ILE A 884 -24.43 -68.20 -86.30
C ILE A 884 -25.39 -67.49 -85.33
N ASP A 885 -26.52 -68.11 -84.99
CA ASP A 885 -27.49 -67.54 -84.04
C ASP A 885 -27.00 -67.62 -82.58
N THR A 886 -26.24 -68.65 -82.21
CA THR A 886 -25.48 -68.67 -80.94
C THR A 886 -24.50 -67.50 -80.87
N LEU A 887 -23.65 -67.31 -81.90
CA LEU A 887 -22.67 -66.21 -81.94
C LEU A 887 -23.31 -64.82 -81.95
N LYS A 888 -24.47 -64.64 -82.60
CA LYS A 888 -25.26 -63.40 -82.49
C LYS A 888 -25.72 -63.16 -81.05
N SER A 889 -26.19 -64.20 -80.37
CA SER A 889 -26.70 -64.12 -78.99
C SER A 889 -25.58 -63.74 -78.02
N GLU A 890 -24.43 -64.42 -78.10
CA GLU A 890 -23.22 -64.07 -77.33
C GLU A 890 -22.77 -62.61 -77.58
N LEU A 891 -22.80 -62.17 -78.84
CA LEU A 891 -22.45 -60.79 -79.20
C LEU A 891 -23.43 -59.77 -78.57
N TYR A 892 -24.74 -60.05 -78.57
CA TYR A 892 -25.72 -59.18 -77.93
C TYR A 892 -25.56 -59.14 -76.41
N GLU A 893 -25.27 -60.27 -75.76
CA GLU A 893 -24.97 -60.32 -74.33
C GLU A 893 -23.70 -59.52 -73.97
N ARG A 894 -22.62 -59.64 -74.75
CA ARG A 894 -21.40 -58.84 -74.54
C ARG A 894 -21.62 -57.35 -74.79
N VAL A 895 -22.45 -56.97 -75.77
CA VAL A 895 -22.86 -55.57 -75.98
C VAL A 895 -23.74 -55.06 -74.83
N ALA A 896 -24.52 -55.92 -74.16
CA ALA A 896 -25.26 -55.55 -72.95
C ALA A 896 -24.33 -55.40 -71.73
N GLU A 897 -23.41 -56.34 -71.49
CA GLU A 897 -22.40 -56.27 -70.43
C GLU A 897 -21.56 -54.98 -70.54
N LEU A 898 -21.09 -54.65 -71.76
CA LEU A 898 -20.32 -53.43 -72.02
C LEU A 898 -21.13 -52.15 -71.76
N LYS A 899 -22.45 -52.14 -72.01
CA LYS A 899 -23.30 -50.99 -71.68
C LYS A 899 -23.43 -50.79 -70.17
N VAL A 900 -23.60 -51.88 -69.41
CA VAL A 900 -23.66 -51.82 -67.93
C VAL A 900 -22.32 -51.34 -67.36
N ARG A 901 -21.20 -51.93 -67.80
CA ARG A 901 -19.84 -51.49 -67.42
C ARG A 901 -19.59 -50.02 -67.73
N ASN A 902 -20.08 -49.52 -68.86
CA ASN A 902 -19.94 -48.11 -69.20
C ASN A 902 -20.79 -47.20 -68.29
N GLN A 903 -21.99 -47.63 -67.89
CA GLN A 903 -22.82 -46.92 -66.90
C GLN A 903 -22.16 -46.91 -65.51
N GLU A 904 -21.58 -48.05 -65.07
CA GLU A 904 -20.79 -48.13 -63.83
C GLU A 904 -19.61 -47.13 -63.86
N VAL A 905 -18.90 -47.04 -64.99
CA VAL A 905 -17.80 -46.09 -65.18
C VAL A 905 -18.27 -44.63 -65.14
N GLU A 906 -19.41 -44.28 -65.73
CA GLU A 906 -19.95 -42.90 -65.62
C GLU A 906 -20.40 -42.57 -64.19
N VAL A 907 -21.03 -43.52 -63.45
CA VAL A 907 -21.37 -43.32 -62.04
C VAL A 907 -20.11 -43.10 -61.19
N LEU A 908 -19.05 -43.87 -61.42
CA LEU A 908 -17.76 -43.70 -60.74
C LEU A 908 -17.09 -42.37 -61.09
N LYS A 909 -17.14 -41.92 -62.37
CA LYS A 909 -16.66 -40.59 -62.77
C LYS A 909 -17.40 -39.47 -62.02
N CYS A 910 -18.72 -39.53 -61.96
CA CYS A 910 -19.54 -38.57 -61.21
C CYS A 910 -19.15 -38.53 -59.73
N ALA A 911 -19.05 -39.69 -59.07
CA ALA A 911 -18.63 -39.77 -57.67
C ALA A 911 -17.23 -39.17 -57.43
N ILE A 912 -16.26 -39.48 -58.31
CA ILE A 912 -14.90 -38.91 -58.24
C ILE A 912 -14.91 -37.38 -58.43
N VAL A 913 -15.79 -36.84 -59.27
CA VAL A 913 -15.97 -35.39 -59.41
C VAL A 913 -16.56 -34.78 -58.14
N THR A 914 -17.64 -35.34 -57.59
CA THR A 914 -18.28 -34.83 -56.37
C THR A 914 -17.34 -34.87 -55.16
N GLU A 915 -16.56 -35.94 -54.96
CA GLU A 915 -15.57 -35.98 -53.88
C GLU A 915 -14.42 -34.97 -54.11
N ARG A 916 -13.99 -34.75 -55.36
CA ARG A 916 -13.05 -33.67 -55.70
C ARG A 916 -13.64 -32.28 -55.47
N GLU A 917 -14.95 -32.12 -55.44
CA GLU A 917 -15.63 -30.85 -55.14
C GLU A 917 -15.66 -30.62 -53.63
N LYS A 918 -16.12 -31.61 -52.84
CA LYS A 918 -16.04 -31.58 -51.37
C LYS A 918 -14.63 -31.30 -50.85
N VAL A 919 -13.59 -31.92 -51.45
CA VAL A 919 -12.20 -31.66 -51.06
C VAL A 919 -11.77 -30.22 -51.40
N ARG A 920 -12.22 -29.65 -52.53
CA ARG A 920 -11.98 -28.24 -52.88
C ARG A 920 -12.71 -27.29 -51.91
N GLU A 921 -13.94 -27.61 -51.52
CA GLU A 921 -14.71 -26.85 -50.53
C GLU A 921 -14.06 -26.89 -49.14
N MET A 922 -13.61 -28.07 -48.67
CA MET A 922 -12.87 -28.20 -47.41
C MET A 922 -11.56 -27.41 -47.42
N LEU A 923 -10.81 -27.42 -48.53
CA LEU A 923 -9.58 -26.63 -48.67
C LEU A 923 -9.89 -25.12 -48.68
N ALA A 924 -10.90 -24.67 -49.43
CA ALA A 924 -11.32 -23.27 -49.44
C ALA A 924 -11.82 -22.80 -48.07
N GLN A 925 -12.53 -23.66 -47.32
CA GLN A 925 -12.90 -23.38 -45.94
C GLN A 925 -11.67 -23.28 -45.04
N LYS A 926 -10.67 -24.16 -45.18
CA LYS A 926 -9.43 -24.09 -44.39
C LYS A 926 -8.57 -22.86 -44.70
N ASP A 927 -8.49 -22.45 -45.96
CA ASP A 927 -7.87 -21.17 -46.35
C ASP A 927 -8.61 -19.98 -45.75
N THR A 928 -9.94 -20.05 -45.64
CA THR A 928 -10.78 -19.01 -45.03
C THR A 928 -10.59 -18.99 -43.50
N ASP A 929 -10.65 -20.15 -42.84
CA ASP A 929 -10.36 -20.32 -41.40
C ASP A 929 -9.00 -19.68 -41.06
N ALA A 930 -7.95 -20.04 -41.82
CA ALA A 930 -6.58 -19.55 -41.64
C ALA A 930 -6.46 -18.03 -41.80
N ARG A 931 -7.15 -17.43 -42.78
CA ARG A 931 -7.23 -15.96 -42.92
C ARG A 931 -7.88 -15.32 -41.69
N THR A 932 -9.04 -15.82 -41.23
CA THR A 932 -9.69 -15.25 -40.04
C THR A 932 -8.85 -15.38 -38.76
N LEU A 933 -8.01 -16.41 -38.65
CA LEU A 933 -7.05 -16.56 -37.55
C LEU A 933 -5.92 -15.53 -37.66
N PHE A 934 -5.39 -15.29 -38.86
CA PHE A 934 -4.37 -14.27 -39.11
C PHE A 934 -4.91 -12.85 -38.85
N ASP A 935 -6.15 -12.55 -39.27
CA ASP A 935 -6.80 -11.26 -39.03
C ASP A 935 -7.01 -11.02 -37.53
N LYS A 936 -7.49 -12.03 -36.78
CA LYS A 936 -7.61 -11.98 -35.31
C LYS A 936 -6.25 -11.79 -34.62
N GLN A 937 -5.20 -12.46 -35.09
CA GLN A 937 -3.85 -12.29 -34.57
C GLN A 937 -3.33 -10.87 -34.85
N SER A 938 -3.61 -10.32 -36.03
CA SER A 938 -3.27 -8.95 -36.42
C SER A 938 -4.00 -7.92 -35.53
N GLU A 939 -5.30 -8.11 -35.28
CA GLU A 939 -6.09 -7.26 -34.38
C GLU A 939 -5.56 -7.31 -32.93
N LEU A 940 -5.24 -8.50 -32.42
CA LEU A 940 -4.67 -8.69 -31.09
C LEU A 940 -3.28 -8.04 -30.96
N MET A 941 -2.42 -8.20 -31.96
CA MET A 941 -1.13 -7.49 -32.04
C MET A 941 -1.30 -5.97 -32.17
N GLY A 942 -2.41 -5.51 -32.76
CA GLY A 942 -2.82 -4.11 -32.76
C GLY A 942 -3.15 -3.59 -31.35
N LYS A 943 -3.94 -4.35 -30.58
CA LYS A 943 -4.31 -4.04 -29.19
C LYS A 943 -3.07 -3.99 -28.28
N TYR A 944 -2.20 -4.99 -28.32
CA TYR A 944 -0.96 -4.96 -27.53
C TYR A 944 -0.05 -3.78 -27.90
N LYS A 945 0.00 -3.36 -29.17
CA LYS A 945 0.75 -2.16 -29.58
C LYS A 945 0.13 -0.87 -29.04
N THR A 946 -1.19 -0.72 -29.01
CA THR A 946 -1.84 0.48 -28.46
C THR A 946 -1.79 0.51 -26.94
N GLU A 947 -1.93 -0.64 -26.27
CA GLU A 947 -1.72 -0.79 -24.82
C GLU A 947 -0.27 -0.45 -24.42
N LEU A 948 0.73 -0.97 -25.12
CA LEU A 948 2.14 -0.64 -24.88
C LEU A 948 2.41 0.87 -25.07
N ALA A 949 1.87 1.47 -26.14
CA ALA A 949 2.00 2.90 -26.38
C ALA A 949 1.24 3.77 -25.36
N ASN A 950 0.13 3.29 -24.79
CA ASN A 950 -0.59 3.94 -23.69
C ASN A 950 0.24 3.85 -22.39
N GLY A 951 0.81 2.68 -22.10
CA GLY A 951 1.69 2.45 -20.95
C GLY A 951 2.93 3.35 -21.00
N GLN A 952 3.61 3.42 -22.14
CA GLN A 952 4.74 4.33 -22.37
C GLN A 952 4.37 5.80 -22.12
N ARG A 953 3.20 6.26 -22.62
CA ARG A 953 2.70 7.61 -22.35
C ARG A 953 2.39 7.87 -20.87
N LYS A 954 1.88 6.87 -20.12
CA LYS A 954 1.66 7.02 -18.67
C LYS A 954 2.97 6.99 -17.88
N VAL A 955 3.98 6.21 -18.30
CA VAL A 955 5.33 6.26 -17.72
C VAL A 955 5.94 7.65 -17.91
N GLN A 956 5.95 8.19 -19.14
CA GLN A 956 6.48 9.54 -19.42
C GLN A 956 5.77 10.64 -18.61
N PHE A 957 4.46 10.51 -18.39
CA PHE A 957 3.70 11.42 -17.53
C PHE A 957 4.13 11.32 -16.06
N LEU A 958 4.26 10.10 -15.52
CA LEU A 958 4.72 9.87 -14.14
C LEU A 958 6.18 10.30 -13.93
N GLU A 959 7.04 10.15 -14.94
CA GLU A 959 8.41 10.66 -14.93
C GLU A 959 8.44 12.19 -14.86
N GLY A 960 7.52 12.86 -15.57
CA GLY A 960 7.30 14.30 -15.50
C GLY A 960 6.84 14.76 -14.11
N GLU A 961 5.79 14.14 -13.56
CA GLU A 961 5.30 14.43 -12.19
C GLU A 961 6.42 14.21 -11.15
N LEU A 962 7.18 13.12 -11.27
CA LEU A 962 8.30 12.82 -10.37
C LEU A 962 9.42 13.85 -10.48
N GLN A 963 9.69 14.38 -11.68
CA GLN A 963 10.67 15.44 -11.88
C GLN A 963 10.19 16.78 -11.29
N GLU A 964 8.92 17.15 -11.48
CA GLU A 964 8.32 18.34 -10.85
C GLU A 964 8.40 18.25 -9.31
N LYS A 965 8.09 17.09 -8.73
CA LYS A 965 8.22 16.90 -7.27
C LYS A 965 9.67 16.95 -6.78
N ARG A 966 10.65 16.50 -7.57
CA ARG A 966 12.08 16.65 -7.25
C ARG A 966 12.51 18.13 -7.26
N GLU A 967 12.05 18.89 -8.24
CA GLU A 967 12.34 20.33 -8.37
C GLU A 967 11.67 21.14 -7.25
N LEU A 968 10.44 20.81 -6.89
CA LEU A 968 9.76 21.38 -5.72
C LEU A 968 10.55 21.11 -4.43
N VAL A 969 10.89 19.86 -4.13
CA VAL A 969 11.68 19.48 -2.93
C VAL A 969 13.07 20.12 -2.94
N ALA A 970 13.70 20.32 -4.10
CA ALA A 970 14.95 21.07 -4.22
C ALA A 970 14.78 22.56 -3.86
N SER A 971 13.68 23.19 -4.30
CA SER A 971 13.36 24.59 -3.96
C SER A 971 13.02 24.77 -2.47
N GLU A 972 12.28 23.82 -1.87
CA GLU A 972 11.97 23.78 -0.44
C GLU A 972 13.24 23.62 0.40
N ARG A 973 14.15 22.73 0.00
CA ARG A 973 15.48 22.59 0.64
C ARG A 973 16.29 23.87 0.58
N GLN A 974 16.33 24.56 -0.56
CA GLN A 974 17.04 25.84 -0.68
C GLN A 974 16.38 26.95 0.16
N SER A 975 15.06 26.93 0.31
CA SER A 975 14.32 27.85 1.21
C SER A 975 14.66 27.58 2.68
N MET A 976 14.63 26.30 3.09
CA MET A 976 14.99 25.87 4.43
C MET A 976 16.47 26.14 4.77
N GLU A 977 17.38 25.97 3.82
CA GLU A 977 18.80 26.31 3.97
C GLU A 977 19.00 27.82 4.26
N LYS A 978 18.29 28.70 3.53
CA LYS A 978 18.28 30.15 3.80
C LYS A 978 17.72 30.47 5.18
N LEU A 979 16.63 29.82 5.59
CA LEU A 979 16.03 30.01 6.92
C LEU A 979 16.96 29.54 8.04
N ILE A 980 17.63 28.39 7.88
CA ILE A 980 18.65 27.89 8.82
C ILE A 980 19.84 28.86 8.90
N ALA A 981 20.30 29.41 7.78
CA ALA A 981 21.35 30.41 7.76
C ALA A 981 20.95 31.70 8.50
N GLN A 982 19.72 32.19 8.29
CA GLN A 982 19.17 33.35 9.01
C GLN A 982 19.09 33.08 10.52
N ILE A 983 18.46 31.99 10.95
CA ILE A 983 18.35 31.61 12.37
C ILE A 983 19.74 31.44 13.00
N THR A 984 20.73 30.95 12.24
CA THR A 984 22.13 30.83 12.71
C THR A 984 22.80 32.19 12.88
N ALA A 985 22.55 33.15 11.98
CA ALA A 985 23.04 34.52 12.09
C ALA A 985 22.37 35.26 13.27
N GLU A 986 21.06 35.14 13.43
CA GLU A 986 20.32 35.71 14.57
C GLU A 986 20.82 35.14 15.90
N ARG A 987 20.96 33.81 16.02
CA ARG A 987 21.56 33.15 17.20
C ARG A 987 23.00 33.57 17.48
N LYS A 988 23.76 34.01 16.46
CA LYS A 988 25.09 34.59 16.64
C LYS A 988 24.98 36.02 17.20
N MET A 989 24.14 36.87 16.61
CA MET A 989 23.89 38.24 17.10
C MET A 989 23.38 38.27 18.55
N TYR A 990 22.50 37.34 18.93
CA TYR A 990 22.02 37.23 20.31
C TYR A 990 23.14 36.85 21.27
N ARG A 991 24.02 35.89 20.93
CA ARG A 991 25.18 35.52 21.76
C ARG A 991 26.22 36.64 21.87
N GLU A 992 26.43 37.41 20.80
CA GLU A 992 27.34 38.56 20.83
C GLU A 992 26.78 39.68 21.74
N ARG A 993 25.45 39.92 21.70
CA ARG A 993 24.77 40.85 22.61
C ARG A 993 24.72 40.36 24.06
N GLU A 994 24.58 39.05 24.28
CA GLU A 994 24.65 38.41 25.60
C GLU A 994 26.04 38.58 26.22
N GLN A 995 27.10 38.32 25.44
CA GLN A 995 28.48 38.58 25.85
C GLN A 995 28.71 40.06 26.17
N GLU A 996 28.27 40.99 25.31
CA GLU A 996 28.36 42.44 25.59
C GLU A 996 27.67 42.85 26.92
N LEU A 997 26.56 42.21 27.27
CA LEU A 997 25.89 42.45 28.55
C LEU A 997 26.65 41.85 29.72
N THR A 998 27.16 40.62 29.59
CA THR A 998 28.01 39.97 30.59
C THR A 998 29.28 40.78 30.86
N ASP A 999 29.97 41.25 29.82
CA ASP A 999 31.18 42.06 29.94
C ASP A 999 30.90 43.35 30.73
N ARG A 1000 29.82 44.07 30.40
CA ARG A 1000 29.37 45.27 31.13
C ARG A 1000 28.99 44.97 32.58
N PHE A 1001 28.36 43.83 32.87
CA PHE A 1001 28.10 43.42 34.25
C PHE A 1001 29.42 43.22 35.02
N THR A 1002 30.40 42.51 34.45
CA THR A 1002 31.70 42.31 35.12
C THR A 1002 32.49 43.62 35.30
N GLU A 1003 32.35 44.58 34.39
CA GLU A 1003 32.93 45.91 34.52
C GLU A 1003 32.30 46.68 35.71
N VAL A 1004 30.97 46.71 35.79
CA VAL A 1004 30.23 47.34 36.89
C VAL A 1004 30.50 46.66 38.24
N GLU A 1005 30.59 45.34 38.28
CA GLU A 1005 30.99 44.59 39.48
C GLU A 1005 32.41 44.95 39.93
N ALA A 1006 33.35 45.09 38.98
CA ALA A 1006 34.72 45.51 39.28
C ALA A 1006 34.80 46.98 39.74
N GLU A 1007 33.97 47.89 39.25
CA GLU A 1007 33.85 49.27 39.76
C GLU A 1007 33.22 49.33 41.15
N TYR A 1008 32.19 48.52 41.39
CA TYR A 1008 31.55 48.39 42.70
C TYR A 1008 32.53 47.83 43.74
N GLN A 1009 33.30 46.81 43.39
CA GLN A 1009 34.32 46.23 44.29
C GLN A 1009 35.41 47.25 44.63
N LYS A 1010 35.99 47.97 43.64
CA LYS A 1010 36.95 49.06 43.89
C LYS A 1010 36.37 50.13 44.84
N SER A 1011 35.09 50.43 44.70
CA SER A 1011 34.38 51.40 45.54
C SER A 1011 34.18 50.89 46.98
N LEU A 1012 33.84 49.61 47.14
CA LEU A 1012 33.72 48.92 48.42
C LEU A 1012 35.06 48.81 49.15
N ASP A 1013 36.14 48.50 48.42
CA ASP A 1013 37.51 48.46 48.94
C ASP A 1013 37.94 49.84 49.44
N LEU A 1014 37.72 50.90 48.64
CA LEU A 1014 38.04 52.29 49.02
C LEU A 1014 37.23 52.76 50.26
N VAL A 1015 35.97 52.36 50.40
CA VAL A 1015 35.17 52.61 51.62
C VAL A 1015 35.72 51.82 52.80
N THR A 1016 36.15 50.58 52.57
CA THR A 1016 36.76 49.71 53.59
C THR A 1016 38.10 50.26 54.09
N GLU A 1017 38.98 50.76 53.21
CA GLU A 1017 40.22 51.45 53.59
C GLU A 1017 39.94 52.72 54.41
N LYS A 1018 38.98 53.56 53.97
CA LYS A 1018 38.56 54.76 54.72
C LYS A 1018 38.03 54.40 56.11
N TYR A 1019 37.22 53.34 56.23
CA TYR A 1019 36.73 52.83 57.51
C TYR A 1019 37.88 52.31 58.40
N GLN A 1020 38.83 51.54 57.84
CA GLN A 1020 40.01 51.06 58.58
C GLN A 1020 40.89 52.22 59.06
N SER A 1021 41.10 53.25 58.23
CA SER A 1021 41.86 54.46 58.59
C SER A 1021 41.15 55.26 59.69
N ALA A 1022 39.83 55.45 59.59
CA ALA A 1022 39.03 56.08 60.64
C ALA A 1022 39.07 55.27 61.95
N LYS A 1023 38.95 53.93 61.88
CA LYS A 1023 39.05 53.02 63.03
C LYS A 1023 40.42 53.09 63.70
N LYS A 1024 41.52 53.11 62.93
CA LYS A 1024 42.89 53.30 63.43
C LYS A 1024 43.07 54.67 64.09
N THR A 1025 42.48 55.71 63.52
CA THR A 1025 42.49 57.08 64.07
C THR A 1025 41.72 57.16 65.39
N ALA A 1026 40.53 56.54 65.46
CA ALA A 1026 39.73 56.45 66.69
C ALA A 1026 40.45 55.65 67.79
N LEU A 1027 41.14 54.56 67.45
CA LEU A 1027 41.97 53.79 68.39
C LEU A 1027 43.15 54.62 68.92
N ASN A 1028 43.81 55.42 68.06
CA ASN A 1028 44.86 56.34 68.49
C ASN A 1028 44.33 57.42 69.45
N TYR A 1029 43.17 58.02 69.17
CA TYR A 1029 42.54 58.98 70.08
C TYR A 1029 42.11 58.34 71.40
N LYS A 1030 41.55 57.12 71.38
CA LYS A 1030 41.24 56.35 72.59
C LYS A 1030 42.50 56.14 73.42
N LYS A 1031 43.58 55.62 72.82
CA LYS A 1031 44.84 55.40 73.54
C LYS A 1031 45.40 56.71 74.11
N TYR A 1032 45.39 57.80 73.36
CA TYR A 1032 45.85 59.10 73.84
C TYR A 1032 45.01 59.62 75.02
N ALA A 1033 43.70 59.36 75.04
CA ALA A 1033 42.85 59.66 76.19
C ALA A 1033 43.20 58.79 77.41
N GLU A 1034 43.41 57.49 77.22
CA GLU A 1034 43.83 56.54 78.28
C GLU A 1034 45.22 56.89 78.85
N ASP A 1035 46.21 57.20 77.99
CA ASP A 1035 47.55 57.64 78.39
C ASP A 1035 47.49 58.99 79.15
N LYS A 1036 46.62 59.91 78.73
CA LYS A 1036 46.39 61.20 79.42
C LYS A 1036 45.67 61.02 80.76
N GLU A 1037 44.69 60.13 80.85
CA GLU A 1037 44.01 59.79 82.11
C GLU A 1037 44.99 59.18 83.10
N GLN A 1038 45.84 58.24 82.67
CA GLN A 1038 46.93 57.70 83.48
C GLN A 1038 47.91 58.78 83.95
N HIS A 1039 48.22 59.78 83.12
CA HIS A 1039 49.04 60.92 83.54
C HIS A 1039 48.34 61.77 84.61
N MET A 1040 47.05 62.07 84.45
CA MET A 1040 46.26 62.82 85.43
C MET A 1040 46.14 62.06 86.77
N LEU A 1041 45.98 60.74 86.74
CA LEU A 1041 45.99 59.88 87.93
C LEU A 1041 47.35 59.93 88.65
N LYS A 1042 48.46 59.81 87.91
CA LYS A 1042 49.82 59.89 88.48
C LYS A 1042 50.11 61.25 89.12
N GLU A 1043 49.70 62.35 88.48
CA GLU A 1043 49.84 63.69 89.09
C GLU A 1043 48.90 63.89 90.28
N TYR A 1044 47.69 63.33 90.26
CA TYR A 1044 46.79 63.35 91.42
C TYR A 1044 47.38 62.60 92.63
N ASP A 1045 47.89 61.39 92.44
CA ASP A 1045 48.55 60.63 93.51
C ASP A 1045 49.84 61.33 93.99
N ARG A 1046 50.64 61.90 93.09
CA ARG A 1046 51.81 62.74 93.45
C ARG A 1046 51.43 63.97 94.30
N ILE A 1047 50.33 64.66 93.97
CA ILE A 1047 49.82 65.80 94.75
C ILE A 1047 49.32 65.33 96.12
N LYS A 1048 48.60 64.20 96.17
CA LYS A 1048 48.08 63.55 97.38
C LYS A 1048 49.20 63.06 98.30
N GLU A 1049 50.27 62.47 97.76
CA GLU A 1049 51.49 62.13 98.50
C GLU A 1049 52.20 63.37 99.03
N GLY A 1050 52.35 64.42 98.21
CA GLY A 1050 52.93 65.70 98.62
C GLY A 1050 52.13 66.36 99.76
N TYR A 1051 50.80 66.31 99.69
CA TYR A 1051 49.89 66.80 100.73
C TYR A 1051 49.99 65.95 102.00
N ASN A 1052 50.00 64.63 101.90
CA ASN A 1052 50.18 63.73 103.03
C ASN A 1052 51.54 63.93 103.72
N ALA A 1053 52.62 64.10 102.95
CA ALA A 1053 53.95 64.38 103.49
C ALA A 1053 54.03 65.78 104.14
N ALA A 1054 53.28 66.77 103.65
CA ALA A 1054 53.15 68.07 104.30
C ALA A 1054 52.34 67.97 105.61
N LEU A 1055 51.22 67.24 105.60
CA LEU A 1055 50.38 66.96 106.76
C LEU A 1055 51.19 66.24 107.85
N GLN A 1056 51.95 65.21 107.47
CA GLN A 1056 52.82 64.46 108.38
C GLN A 1056 53.92 65.36 108.97
N LYS A 1057 54.56 66.23 108.18
CA LYS A 1057 55.51 67.24 108.69
C LYS A 1057 54.88 68.23 109.67
N VAL A 1058 53.61 68.59 109.49
CA VAL A 1058 52.85 69.43 110.45
C VAL A 1058 52.53 68.64 111.72
N GLN A 1059 52.11 67.37 111.61
CA GLN A 1059 51.87 66.48 112.74
C GLN A 1059 53.14 66.24 113.56
N THR A 1060 54.29 65.96 112.92
CA THR A 1060 55.59 65.84 113.59
C THR A 1060 55.94 67.14 114.29
N ARG A 1061 55.92 68.30 113.62
CA ARG A 1061 56.20 69.60 114.28
C ARG A 1061 55.27 69.90 115.45
N MET A 1062 54.00 69.52 115.36
CA MET A 1062 53.05 69.68 116.47
C MET A 1062 53.37 68.72 117.62
N LYS A 1063 53.76 67.48 117.32
CA LYS A 1063 54.22 66.50 118.30
C LYS A 1063 55.51 66.97 118.98
N ASP A 1064 56.53 67.39 118.22
CA ASP A 1064 57.80 67.91 118.74
C ASP A 1064 57.56 69.12 119.67
N ALA A 1065 56.63 70.01 119.29
CA ALA A 1065 56.24 71.16 120.11
C ALA A 1065 55.45 70.76 121.37
N LEU A 1066 54.64 69.70 121.32
CA LEU A 1066 53.96 69.13 122.48
C LEU A 1066 54.95 68.42 123.43
N GLU A 1067 55.85 67.59 122.91
CA GLU A 1067 56.89 66.91 123.70
C GLU A 1067 57.87 67.91 124.32
N SER A 1068 58.27 68.97 123.59
CA SER A 1068 59.06 70.07 124.13
C SER A 1068 58.32 70.84 125.24
N LYS A 1069 57.01 71.07 125.08
CA LYS A 1069 56.17 71.71 126.09
C LYS A 1069 55.94 70.81 127.31
N GLU A 1070 55.75 69.52 127.13
CA GLU A 1070 55.69 68.52 128.20
C GLU A 1070 57.01 68.47 128.97
N GLN A 1071 58.15 68.41 128.28
CA GLN A 1071 59.45 68.43 128.95
C GLN A 1071 59.64 69.73 129.74
N SER A 1072 59.27 70.88 129.17
CA SER A 1072 59.28 72.17 129.90
C SER A 1072 58.34 72.19 131.12
N LEU A 1073 57.26 71.41 131.11
CA LEU A 1073 56.37 71.24 132.27
C LEU A 1073 56.95 70.26 133.30
N ARG A 1074 57.54 69.13 132.87
CA ARG A 1074 58.24 68.17 133.74
C ARG A 1074 59.42 68.84 134.43
N ASP A 1075 60.22 69.63 133.72
CA ASP A 1075 61.34 70.41 134.27
C ASP A 1075 60.88 71.49 135.28
N LYS A 1076 59.66 72.02 135.15
CA LYS A 1076 59.05 72.94 136.12
C LYS A 1076 58.51 72.20 137.34
N ILE A 1077 57.88 71.05 137.14
CA ILE A 1077 57.39 70.19 138.22
C ILE A 1077 58.56 69.71 139.07
N ALA A 1078 59.62 69.16 138.46
CA ALA A 1078 60.83 68.71 139.17
C ALA A 1078 61.53 69.84 139.95
N LYS A 1079 61.49 71.09 139.45
CA LYS A 1079 61.97 72.26 140.19
C LYS A 1079 61.09 72.61 141.39
N LEU A 1080 59.77 72.57 141.21
CA LEU A 1080 58.82 72.78 142.31
C LEU A 1080 58.93 71.67 143.37
N GLU A 1081 59.07 70.42 142.96
CA GLU A 1081 59.30 69.26 143.84
C GLU A 1081 60.60 69.42 144.63
N ALA A 1082 61.71 69.78 143.98
CA ALA A 1082 62.98 70.07 144.67
C ALA A 1082 62.87 71.25 145.65
N GLU A 1083 62.13 72.30 145.30
CA GLU A 1083 61.81 73.40 146.22
C GLU A 1083 60.96 72.96 147.42
N TYR A 1084 59.95 72.10 147.21
CA TYR A 1084 59.10 71.57 148.27
C TYR A 1084 59.85 70.59 149.18
N GLU A 1085 60.72 69.75 148.62
CA GLU A 1085 61.58 68.84 149.39
C GLU A 1085 62.61 69.63 150.21
N ALA A 1086 63.22 70.68 149.65
CA ALA A 1086 64.08 71.59 150.42
C ALA A 1086 63.32 72.26 151.59
N LYS A 1087 62.08 72.70 151.36
CA LYS A 1087 61.20 73.25 152.42
C LYS A 1087 60.85 72.19 153.48
N LEU A 1088 60.56 70.95 153.08
CA LEU A 1088 60.29 69.82 153.99
C LEU A 1088 61.51 69.42 154.82
N GLN A 1089 62.72 69.42 154.24
CA GLN A 1089 63.97 69.20 154.97
C GLN A 1089 64.24 70.33 155.97
N LEU A 1090 63.88 71.58 155.66
CA LEU A 1090 63.99 72.70 156.59
C LEU A 1090 63.06 72.51 157.81
N VAL A 1091 61.81 72.08 157.59
CA VAL A 1091 60.84 71.78 158.66
C VAL A 1091 61.32 70.63 159.56
N LYS A 1092 61.82 69.54 158.96
CA LYS A 1092 62.40 68.39 159.70
C LYS A 1092 63.67 68.72 160.50
N ARG A 1093 64.27 69.91 160.30
CA ARG A 1093 65.49 70.34 161.01
C ARG A 1093 65.21 71.24 162.21
N ASN A 1094 63.95 71.63 162.41
CA ASN A 1094 63.45 72.40 163.56
C ASN A 1094 62.50 71.52 164.41
N SER A 1095 62.87 70.26 164.62
CA SER A 1095 62.20 69.26 165.47
C SER A 1095 63.11 68.88 166.63
#